data_AF-A0A6P8AQQ7-F1
#
_entry.id   AF-A0A6P8AQQ7-F1
#
_cell.length_a   1.000
_cell.length_b   1.000
_cell.length_c   1.000
_cell.angle_alpha   90.00
_cell.angle_beta   90.00
_cell.angle_gamma   90.00
#
_symmetry.space_group_name_H-M   'P 1'
#
loop_
_entity.id
_entity.type
_entity.pdbx_description
1 polymer ?
#
loop_
_entity_poly.entity_id
_entity_poly.type
_entity_poly.pdbx_seq_one_letter_code
_entity_poly.pdbx_strand_id
1 'polypeptide(L)'
;MSAMLRRLAVLISLTVSAIAPVDAANRNSGRFIVEYAKHVRRSQAQAFASKVPVVTSWENEVFRGAAVNSESHTLESLLDMPEVARVWYNREIPLDNAGLTNTFTDDAEYLRYSTHRATGVDALHEEGITGQGVKIGIVDSGIDYTHDALGGGIGTGFKVAGGYDFVGTGDWPNGPKQPSNDPRDKLGHGTHVAGIVGGNSTLFRGVAPDATIYAYKVLANPGTTDDATIIDAFLRAYDDGMDIITASLGGTGGWADSPWAIVASRLVDLDVVVTIAQGNKGAAGPFHGGTGSEGKNVLAVGSVKAQSGAMARFKATFWQPDGSKNTVGIGYMPGNGYWGEPNGWRIVPMMLDINATDDACAPYPSGYANLTGLIPLVRRGTCSSDIKKSNLLALGAEFVLMYNDGREMTQPYTTDFSNYIAIIDKDSGEAIVQTIAAGGEVTADFSGGFVPYVSSPLTETNYPSDFTSWGGSNDLGFKPEISAPGGDIFSTWPDNLYGTSSGTSMATPYIAGVAALYIGKHGGRDKHGSGFARMLTRRIISSGEGVPWYDGKADDMYAPTAQVGAGLINAVKVVSSTTTLDFDPIALNDTANFVATHHIKVRNDADKPVTYNFSLVAHAGVNIYQELDSTEYSPRIKALEELSPVKMAATASLPDPLTLQPGESREVNVTFDKPSFGHPRNLPLYGGKILINRNDSDEVLGVPYMGLAADLKAEMDDMFMQNTAKATHYWSFQTLDQKPGVTFSLWHDVDFLLLEPQLKWGTRELRFDIFTADYNETRWTWPPVEGVNGYLGSAAYYRLSSSTWNPYSNADPNDAVAFPARNLYRNAVTTDYKYSYMWQGLLANGSQIELGSYNLRFAALRPFGDRNKSDDWSGFASPFRVLGKFETKNNK
;
A
#
# COMPACT_ATOMS: atom_id res chain seq x y z
N MET A 1 -27.57 -32.91 13.43
CA MET A 1 -26.63 -32.85 12.28
C MET A 1 -26.89 -31.62 11.37
N SER A 2 -27.28 -30.46 11.92
CA SER A 2 -27.80 -29.29 11.15
C SER A 2 -27.46 -27.91 11.78
N ALA A 3 -26.28 -27.76 12.37
CA ALA A 3 -25.73 -26.44 12.76
C ALA A 3 -24.20 -26.47 12.67
N MET A 4 -23.62 -27.61 13.09
CA MET A 4 -22.19 -27.92 12.98
C MET A 4 -21.68 -27.92 11.53
N LEU A 5 -22.45 -28.42 10.57
CA LEU A 5 -22.10 -28.40 9.12
C LEU A 5 -22.16 -26.99 8.50
N ARG A 6 -22.94 -26.07 9.06
CA ARG A 6 -22.93 -24.65 8.62
C ARG A 6 -21.70 -23.92 9.17
N ARG A 7 -21.23 -24.25 10.37
CA ARG A 7 -19.96 -23.75 10.94
C ARG A 7 -18.73 -24.30 10.20
N LEU A 8 -18.80 -25.53 9.69
CA LEU A 8 -17.69 -26.20 8.99
C LEU A 8 -17.41 -25.64 7.58
N ALA A 9 -18.42 -25.07 6.91
CA ALA A 9 -18.28 -24.60 5.53
C ALA A 9 -17.62 -23.22 5.42
N VAL A 10 -17.54 -22.45 6.51
CA VAL A 10 -17.00 -21.08 6.52
C VAL A 10 -15.48 -21.05 6.78
N LEU A 11 -14.92 -22.08 7.41
CA LEU A 11 -13.47 -22.16 7.72
C LEU A 11 -12.60 -22.74 6.59
N ILE A 12 -13.20 -23.30 5.53
CA ILE A 12 -12.44 -23.97 4.47
C ILE A 12 -12.53 -23.16 3.17
N SER A 13 -11.45 -22.43 2.88
CA SER A 13 -11.10 -21.88 1.56
C SER A 13 -11.84 -20.62 1.09
N LEU A 14 -11.58 -19.49 1.74
CA LEU A 14 -11.39 -18.22 1.04
C LEU A 14 -9.92 -17.82 1.14
N THR A 15 -9.03 -18.64 0.60
CA THR A 15 -7.80 -18.08 0.06
C THR A 15 -8.25 -17.19 -1.09
N VAL A 16 -8.21 -15.87 -0.92
CA VAL A 16 -7.99 -14.98 -2.05
C VAL A 16 -6.69 -15.49 -2.64
N SER A 17 -6.79 -16.33 -3.68
CA SER A 17 -5.63 -16.77 -4.44
C SER A 17 -4.83 -15.51 -4.68
N ALA A 18 -3.59 -15.48 -4.18
CA ALA A 18 -2.66 -14.40 -4.45
C ALA A 18 -2.80 -14.09 -5.94
N ILE A 19 -3.45 -12.97 -6.26
CA ILE A 19 -3.63 -12.56 -7.64
C ILE A 19 -2.19 -12.32 -8.06
N ALA A 20 -1.65 -13.25 -8.84
CA ALA A 20 -0.38 -13.04 -9.53
C ALA A 20 -0.50 -11.63 -10.12
N PRO A 21 0.46 -10.73 -9.90
CA PRO A 21 0.36 -9.36 -10.38
C PRO A 21 0.25 -9.44 -11.90
N VAL A 22 -0.98 -9.43 -12.40
CA VAL A 22 -1.25 -9.17 -13.80
C VAL A 22 -0.91 -7.70 -13.92
N ASP A 23 0.18 -7.39 -14.63
CA ASP A 23 0.61 -6.03 -14.91
C ASP A 23 -0.60 -5.17 -15.29
N ALA A 24 -1.11 -4.40 -14.33
CA ALA A 24 -2.27 -3.52 -14.54
C ALA A 24 -1.90 -2.37 -15.51
N ALA A 25 -0.59 -2.14 -15.69
CA ALA A 25 -0.03 -1.30 -16.74
C ALA A 25 -0.33 -1.80 -18.17
N ASN A 26 -0.59 -3.10 -18.35
CA ASN A 26 -0.56 -3.78 -19.64
C ASN A 26 -1.94 -4.20 -20.19
N ARG A 27 -3.08 -3.62 -19.76
CA ARG A 27 -4.44 -3.96 -20.30
C ARG A 27 -5.24 -2.81 -20.95
N ASN A 28 -4.69 -1.60 -21.05
CA ASN A 28 -5.40 -0.37 -21.47
C ASN A 28 -5.39 -0.01 -22.98
N SER A 29 -5.43 -0.98 -23.91
CA SER A 29 -5.25 -0.68 -25.34
C SER A 29 -6.47 0.11 -25.81
N GLY A 30 -6.22 1.24 -26.47
CA GLY A 30 -7.26 2.17 -26.89
C GLY A 30 -8.03 2.89 -25.78
N ARG A 31 -7.74 2.66 -24.48
CA ARG A 31 -8.46 3.30 -23.37
C ARG A 31 -7.66 4.47 -22.80
N PHE A 32 -8.21 5.67 -22.93
CA PHE A 32 -7.55 6.92 -22.53
C PHE A 32 -8.42 7.76 -21.60
N ILE A 33 -7.76 8.58 -20.79
CA ILE A 33 -8.37 9.72 -20.09
C ILE A 33 -7.80 10.99 -20.74
N VAL A 34 -8.69 11.88 -21.12
CA VAL A 34 -8.38 13.16 -21.77
C VAL A 34 -8.81 14.28 -20.85
N GLU A 35 -7.90 15.20 -20.54
CA GLU A 35 -8.25 16.49 -19.92
C GLU A 35 -8.38 17.56 -21.02
N TYR A 36 -9.49 18.28 -21.00
CA TYR A 36 -9.73 19.36 -21.95
C TYR A 36 -8.91 20.60 -21.61
N ALA A 37 -8.45 21.31 -22.64
CA ALA A 37 -7.78 22.58 -22.44
C ALA A 37 -8.72 23.63 -21.81
N LYS A 38 -8.18 24.51 -20.95
CA LYS A 38 -8.98 25.50 -20.19
C LYS A 38 -9.91 26.36 -21.04
N HIS A 39 -9.53 26.64 -22.28
CA HIS A 39 -10.30 27.47 -23.21
C HIS A 39 -11.46 26.73 -23.89
N VAL A 40 -11.52 25.40 -23.78
CA VAL A 40 -12.55 24.55 -24.40
C VAL A 40 -13.88 24.76 -23.71
N ARG A 41 -14.88 25.18 -24.49
CA ARG A 41 -16.28 25.34 -24.06
C ARG A 41 -17.05 24.04 -24.24
N ARG A 42 -18.21 23.93 -23.58
CA ARG A 42 -19.10 22.75 -23.69
C ARG A 42 -19.44 22.35 -25.13
N SER A 43 -19.64 23.31 -26.04
CA SER A 43 -19.89 23.03 -27.46
C SER A 43 -18.69 22.43 -28.19
N GLN A 44 -17.47 22.79 -27.79
CA GLN A 44 -16.22 22.24 -28.34
C GLN A 44 -15.95 20.84 -27.77
N ALA A 45 -16.25 20.60 -26.50
CA ALA A 45 -16.22 19.25 -25.91
C ALA A 45 -17.23 18.31 -26.59
N GLN A 46 -18.44 18.79 -26.90
CA GLN A 46 -19.42 18.03 -27.70
C GLN A 46 -18.90 17.74 -29.12
N ALA A 47 -18.22 18.71 -29.76
CA ALA A 47 -17.59 18.49 -31.06
C ALA A 47 -16.46 17.45 -30.97
N PHE A 48 -15.65 17.47 -29.93
CA PHE A 48 -14.65 16.42 -29.65
C PHE A 48 -15.32 15.04 -29.53
N ALA A 49 -16.38 14.93 -28.73
CA ALA A 49 -17.13 13.68 -28.54
C ALA A 49 -17.79 13.15 -29.83
N SER A 50 -18.00 13.99 -30.84
CA SER A 50 -18.49 13.55 -32.15
C SER A 50 -17.39 12.96 -33.05
N LYS A 51 -16.11 13.24 -32.75
CA LYS A 51 -14.94 12.77 -33.51
C LYS A 51 -14.29 11.55 -32.86
N VAL A 52 -14.42 11.43 -31.53
CA VAL A 52 -13.71 10.45 -30.70
C VAL A 52 -14.74 9.64 -29.90
N PRO A 53 -14.63 8.30 -29.82
CA PRO A 53 -15.58 7.47 -29.07
C PRO A 53 -15.43 7.68 -27.56
N VAL A 54 -16.26 8.57 -27.00
CA VAL A 54 -16.30 8.89 -25.58
C VAL A 54 -17.15 7.88 -24.82
N VAL A 55 -16.59 7.34 -23.72
CA VAL A 55 -17.26 6.41 -22.80
C VAL A 55 -17.94 7.16 -21.65
N THR A 56 -17.24 8.13 -21.07
CA THR A 56 -17.78 9.04 -20.05
C THR A 56 -17.20 10.43 -20.22
N SER A 57 -17.93 11.45 -19.80
CA SER A 57 -17.52 12.86 -19.87
C SER A 57 -17.70 13.54 -18.52
N TRP A 58 -16.69 14.29 -18.10
CA TRP A 58 -16.69 15.07 -16.88
C TRP A 58 -16.71 16.55 -17.21
N GLU A 59 -17.66 17.28 -16.63
CA GLU A 59 -17.80 18.73 -16.80
C GLU A 59 -18.17 19.35 -15.44
N ASN A 60 -17.28 19.24 -14.46
CA ASN A 60 -17.40 19.93 -13.18
C ASN A 60 -16.15 20.79 -12.88
N GLU A 61 -16.17 21.51 -11.76
CA GLU A 61 -15.09 22.42 -11.38
C GLU A 61 -13.77 21.73 -11.03
N VAL A 62 -13.83 20.44 -10.66
CA VAL A 62 -12.68 19.62 -10.29
C VAL A 62 -11.96 19.10 -11.54
N PHE A 63 -12.72 18.55 -12.49
CA PHE A 63 -12.17 17.92 -13.68
C PHE A 63 -13.07 18.11 -14.90
N ARG A 64 -12.45 18.54 -16.00
CA ARG A 64 -13.10 18.72 -17.30
C ARG A 64 -12.39 17.86 -18.34
N GLY A 65 -13.07 16.84 -18.85
CA GLY A 65 -12.43 15.83 -19.67
C GLY A 65 -13.36 14.70 -20.09
N ALA A 66 -12.77 13.62 -20.60
CA ALA A 66 -13.50 12.43 -20.98
C ALA A 66 -12.64 11.16 -20.88
N ALA A 67 -13.28 10.03 -20.59
CA ALA A 67 -12.70 8.73 -20.88
C ALA A 67 -13.04 8.34 -22.32
N VAL A 68 -12.05 7.87 -23.06
CA VAL A 68 -12.13 7.53 -24.48
C VAL A 68 -11.78 6.07 -24.66
N ASN A 69 -12.50 5.38 -25.54
CA ASN A 69 -12.12 4.06 -26.03
C ASN A 69 -11.98 4.11 -27.55
N SER A 70 -10.76 4.15 -28.07
CA SER A 70 -10.47 4.26 -29.49
C SER A 70 -9.31 3.38 -29.91
N GLU A 71 -9.58 2.49 -30.87
CA GLU A 71 -8.55 1.71 -31.57
C GLU A 71 -7.82 2.53 -32.65
N SER A 72 -8.42 3.64 -33.09
CA SER A 72 -7.90 4.50 -34.18
C SER A 72 -7.03 5.67 -33.69
N HIS A 73 -6.97 5.89 -32.37
CA HIS A 73 -6.24 7.00 -31.77
C HIS A 73 -5.15 6.48 -30.83
N THR A 74 -3.95 7.03 -30.97
CA THR A 74 -2.85 6.89 -30.01
C THR A 74 -2.87 8.03 -29.00
N LEU A 75 -2.13 7.87 -27.89
CA LEU A 75 -1.92 8.92 -26.90
C LEU A 75 -1.41 10.21 -27.56
N GLU A 76 -0.45 10.11 -28.47
CA GLU A 76 0.13 11.26 -29.19
C GLU A 76 -0.92 11.91 -30.11
N SER A 77 -1.67 11.11 -30.89
CA SER A 77 -2.71 11.66 -31.78
C SER A 77 -3.84 12.40 -31.05
N LEU A 78 -4.17 11.99 -29.82
CA LEU A 78 -5.14 12.68 -28.97
C LEU A 78 -4.54 13.97 -28.40
N LEU A 79 -3.26 13.95 -28.02
CA LEU A 79 -2.58 15.12 -27.46
C LEU A 79 -2.40 16.24 -28.49
N ASP A 80 -2.28 15.90 -29.77
CA ASP A 80 -2.19 16.87 -30.88
C ASP A 80 -3.52 17.58 -31.19
N MET A 81 -4.64 17.11 -30.63
CA MET A 81 -5.93 17.78 -30.82
C MET A 81 -5.99 19.08 -30.02
N PRO A 82 -6.42 20.22 -30.62
CA PRO A 82 -6.42 21.52 -29.95
C PRO A 82 -7.34 21.59 -28.73
N GLU A 83 -8.35 20.72 -28.66
CA GLU A 83 -9.24 20.60 -27.50
C GLU A 83 -8.58 19.92 -26.29
N VAL A 84 -7.44 19.26 -26.46
CA VAL A 84 -6.81 18.39 -25.45
C VAL A 84 -5.62 19.08 -24.81
N ALA A 85 -5.58 19.10 -23.48
CA ALA A 85 -4.43 19.57 -22.72
C ALA A 85 -3.52 18.44 -22.25
N ARG A 86 -4.10 17.30 -21.89
CA ARG A 86 -3.37 16.13 -21.39
C ARG A 86 -4.10 14.84 -21.76
N VAL A 87 -3.31 13.78 -21.91
CA VAL A 87 -3.80 12.43 -22.19
C VAL A 87 -3.04 11.45 -21.33
N TRP A 88 -3.78 10.52 -20.72
CA TRP A 88 -3.24 9.38 -19.99
C TRP A 88 -3.87 8.10 -20.51
N TYR A 89 -3.19 6.97 -20.33
CA TYR A 89 -3.86 5.68 -20.40
C TYR A 89 -4.83 5.56 -19.22
N ASN A 90 -6.04 5.06 -19.47
CA ASN A 90 -6.98 4.70 -18.40
C ASN A 90 -6.51 3.37 -17.80
N ARG A 91 -5.80 3.39 -16.67
CA ARG A 91 -5.14 2.19 -16.14
C ARG A 91 -6.08 1.34 -15.31
N GLU A 92 -5.97 0.03 -15.45
CA GLU A 92 -6.49 -0.90 -14.46
C GLU A 92 -5.76 -0.70 -13.13
N ILE A 93 -6.52 -0.74 -12.05
CA ILE A 93 -6.06 -0.59 -10.68
C ILE A 93 -6.58 -1.81 -9.92
N PRO A 94 -5.70 -2.72 -9.47
CA PRO A 94 -6.11 -3.84 -8.64
C PRO A 94 -6.41 -3.35 -7.22
N LEU A 95 -7.16 -4.16 -6.48
CA LEU A 95 -7.16 -4.10 -5.03
C LEU A 95 -5.79 -4.54 -4.54
N ASP A 96 -5.16 -3.73 -3.68
CA ASP A 96 -3.91 -4.14 -3.05
C ASP A 96 -4.14 -5.37 -2.18
N ASN A 97 -3.29 -6.39 -2.32
CA ASN A 97 -3.42 -7.66 -1.60
C ASN A 97 -3.42 -7.40 -0.08
N ALA A 98 -4.60 -7.39 0.52
CA ALA A 98 -4.78 -7.43 1.96
C ALA A 98 -4.96 -8.90 2.36
N GLY A 99 -4.06 -9.41 3.19
CA GLY A 99 -4.16 -10.78 3.67
C GLY A 99 -5.32 -10.89 4.65
N LEU A 100 -6.45 -11.47 4.24
CA LEU A 100 -7.43 -11.94 5.21
C LEU A 100 -6.81 -13.10 5.97
N THR A 101 -6.58 -12.92 7.27
CA THR A 101 -5.98 -13.95 8.10
C THR A 101 -7.03 -14.87 8.70
N ASN A 102 -8.19 -14.35 9.14
CA ASN A 102 -9.25 -15.13 9.79
C ASN A 102 -10.63 -14.47 9.68
N THR A 103 -11.72 -15.25 9.76
CA THR A 103 -13.12 -14.79 9.87
C THR A 103 -13.83 -15.32 11.13
N PHE A 104 -14.77 -14.55 11.69
CA PHE A 104 -15.38 -14.81 13.00
C PHE A 104 -16.87 -14.44 13.07
N THR A 105 -17.62 -15.00 14.03
CA THR A 105 -19.05 -14.74 14.28
C THR A 105 -19.30 -14.02 15.62
N ASP A 106 -20.44 -13.33 15.76
CA ASP A 106 -20.84 -12.50 16.93
C ASP A 106 -21.36 -13.29 18.16
N ASP A 107 -20.73 -14.41 18.50
CA ASP A 107 -21.19 -15.25 19.63
C ASP A 107 -20.42 -14.88 20.93
N ALA A 108 -20.96 -13.95 21.74
CA ALA A 108 -20.79 -13.75 23.22
C ALA A 108 -20.13 -12.45 23.78
N GLU A 109 -20.45 -12.17 25.05
CA GLU A 109 -20.08 -10.98 25.85
C GLU A 109 -18.59 -10.92 26.33
N TYR A 110 -18.12 -9.68 26.53
CA TYR A 110 -16.92 -9.16 27.27
C TYR A 110 -15.58 -8.88 26.52
N LEU A 111 -14.93 -7.79 26.98
CA LEU A 111 -13.71 -7.04 26.57
C LEU A 111 -13.64 -6.58 25.10
N ARG A 112 -13.63 -5.25 24.92
CA ARG A 112 -13.63 -4.57 23.62
C ARG A 112 -12.20 -4.52 23.04
N TYR A 113 -12.01 -5.02 21.83
CA TYR A 113 -10.76 -4.85 21.08
C TYR A 113 -10.53 -3.37 20.76
N SER A 114 -9.28 -2.91 20.86
CA SER A 114 -8.89 -1.54 20.53
C SER A 114 -7.48 -1.48 19.94
N THR A 115 -7.37 -0.79 18.80
CA THR A 115 -6.10 -0.33 18.19
C THR A 115 -5.84 1.15 18.48
N HIS A 116 -6.61 1.74 19.40
CA HIS A 116 -6.68 3.18 19.63
C HIS A 116 -5.76 3.70 20.73
N ARG A 117 -5.25 2.81 21.59
CA ARG A 117 -4.38 3.19 22.70
C ARG A 117 -3.11 3.92 22.25
N ALA A 118 -2.38 3.34 21.29
CA ALA A 118 -1.12 3.90 20.81
C ALA A 118 -1.27 5.26 20.10
N THR A 119 -2.46 5.58 19.60
CA THR A 119 -2.73 6.82 18.85
C THR A 119 -3.48 7.85 19.69
N GLY A 120 -3.98 7.48 20.87
CA GLY A 120 -4.78 8.33 21.74
C GLY A 120 -6.25 8.48 21.34
N VAL A 121 -6.75 7.69 20.39
CA VAL A 121 -8.17 7.73 19.99
C VAL A 121 -9.09 7.31 21.16
N ASP A 122 -8.67 6.36 22.01
CA ASP A 122 -9.45 5.95 23.20
C ASP A 122 -9.70 7.14 24.14
N ALA A 123 -8.68 7.97 24.36
CA ALA A 123 -8.81 9.16 25.22
C ALA A 123 -9.79 10.19 24.64
N LEU A 124 -9.81 10.36 23.31
CA LEU A 124 -10.79 11.24 22.65
C LEU A 124 -12.21 10.69 22.74
N HIS A 125 -12.38 9.37 22.65
CA HIS A 125 -13.67 8.73 22.85
C HIS A 125 -14.20 8.91 24.28
N GLU A 126 -13.32 8.85 25.28
CA GLU A 126 -13.66 9.12 26.69
C GLU A 126 -14.11 10.59 26.90
N GLU A 127 -13.56 11.53 26.13
CA GLU A 127 -14.02 12.93 26.07
C GLU A 127 -15.33 13.12 25.27
N GLY A 128 -15.89 12.07 24.67
CA GLY A 128 -17.10 12.14 23.83
C GLY A 128 -16.86 12.66 22.41
N ILE A 129 -15.60 12.72 21.96
CA ILE A 129 -15.24 13.12 20.60
C ILE A 129 -15.22 11.88 19.70
N THR A 130 -16.26 11.73 18.88
CA THR A 130 -16.57 10.47 18.17
C THR A 130 -16.88 10.67 16.68
N GLY A 131 -16.67 11.87 16.14
CA GLY A 131 -16.89 12.20 14.72
C GLY A 131 -18.32 12.57 14.36
N GLN A 132 -19.12 13.03 15.33
CA GLN A 132 -20.50 13.43 15.10
C GLN A 132 -20.63 14.52 14.02
N GLY A 133 -21.59 14.35 13.11
CA GLY A 133 -21.92 15.33 12.07
C GLY A 133 -21.02 15.31 10.85
N VAL A 134 -20.01 14.44 10.80
CA VAL A 134 -19.07 14.33 9.68
C VAL A 134 -19.55 13.32 8.65
N LYS A 135 -19.37 13.64 7.36
CA LYS A 135 -19.64 12.72 6.24
C LYS A 135 -18.34 12.19 5.64
N ILE A 136 -18.22 10.86 5.57
CA ILE A 136 -17.03 10.17 5.04
C ILE A 136 -17.45 9.30 3.85
N GLY A 137 -16.86 9.56 2.68
CA GLY A 137 -17.01 8.74 1.50
C GLY A 137 -15.92 7.67 1.43
N ILE A 138 -16.31 6.40 1.41
CA ILE A 138 -15.41 5.25 1.28
C ILE A 138 -15.46 4.75 -0.15
N VAL A 139 -14.35 4.88 -0.88
CA VAL A 139 -14.19 4.41 -2.26
C VAL A 139 -13.47 3.05 -2.23
N ASP A 140 -14.21 1.96 -2.44
CA ASP A 140 -13.73 0.58 -2.20
C ASP A 140 -14.59 -0.49 -2.94
N SER A 141 -14.67 -1.73 -2.44
CA SER A 141 -15.48 -2.85 -2.98
C SER A 141 -16.97 -2.77 -2.65
N GLY A 142 -17.39 -1.72 -1.94
CA GLY A 142 -18.72 -1.52 -1.39
C GLY A 142 -18.75 -1.65 0.13
N ILE A 143 -19.93 -1.57 0.72
CA ILE A 143 -20.12 -1.80 2.16
C ILE A 143 -21.30 -2.75 2.36
N ASP A 144 -21.12 -3.84 3.12
CA ASP A 144 -22.26 -4.62 3.62
C ASP A 144 -22.97 -3.84 4.72
N TYR A 145 -23.76 -2.86 4.30
CA TYR A 145 -24.51 -1.98 5.18
C TYR A 145 -25.55 -2.72 6.04
N THR A 146 -25.84 -4.00 5.75
CA THR A 146 -26.73 -4.83 6.59
C THR A 146 -26.04 -5.37 7.84
N HIS A 147 -24.72 -5.19 7.97
CA HIS A 147 -23.98 -5.57 9.16
C HIS A 147 -24.40 -4.70 10.36
N ASP A 148 -24.66 -5.33 11.51
CA ASP A 148 -25.15 -4.67 12.73
C ASP A 148 -24.19 -3.57 13.22
N ALA A 149 -22.88 -3.84 13.20
CA ALA A 149 -21.85 -2.86 13.57
C ALA A 149 -21.80 -1.64 12.63
N LEU A 150 -22.38 -1.74 11.43
CA LEU A 150 -22.49 -0.68 10.42
C LEU A 150 -23.91 -0.10 10.33
N GLY A 151 -24.77 -0.39 11.32
CA GLY A 151 -26.10 0.20 11.47
C GLY A 151 -27.25 -0.66 10.94
N GLY A 152 -26.98 -1.82 10.31
CA GLY A 152 -28.03 -2.76 9.92
C GLY A 152 -28.96 -2.31 8.77
N GLY A 153 -28.55 -1.30 8.00
CA GLY A 153 -29.30 -0.81 6.84
C GLY A 153 -28.61 0.35 6.13
N ILE A 154 -29.25 0.84 5.06
CA ILE A 154 -28.79 1.97 4.25
C ILE A 154 -29.87 3.05 4.14
N GLY A 155 -29.47 4.32 4.20
CA GLY A 155 -30.35 5.46 3.96
C GLY A 155 -30.47 6.39 5.18
N THR A 156 -31.50 7.25 5.16
CA THR A 156 -31.70 8.24 6.23
C THR A 156 -31.90 7.55 7.59
N GLY A 157 -31.11 7.96 8.58
CA GLY A 157 -31.15 7.40 9.94
C GLY A 157 -30.25 6.18 10.16
N PHE A 158 -29.65 5.63 9.09
CA PHE A 158 -28.62 4.60 9.19
C PHE A 158 -27.22 5.20 9.21
N LYS A 159 -26.25 4.43 9.73
CA LYS A 159 -24.83 4.80 9.72
C LYS A 159 -24.27 4.87 8.30
N VAL A 160 -24.63 3.91 7.45
CA VAL A 160 -24.40 4.02 6.00
C VAL A 160 -25.58 4.78 5.39
N ALA A 161 -25.39 6.06 5.07
CA ALA A 161 -26.50 6.92 4.66
C ALA A 161 -26.78 6.90 3.15
N GLY A 162 -25.86 6.40 2.34
CA GLY A 162 -26.01 6.33 0.89
C GLY A 162 -24.76 5.82 0.20
N GLY A 163 -24.70 6.02 -1.12
CA GLY A 163 -23.61 5.51 -1.93
C GLY A 163 -24.04 5.20 -3.37
N TYR A 164 -23.11 4.68 -4.16
CA TYR A 164 -23.35 4.26 -5.54
C TYR A 164 -22.39 3.14 -5.94
N ASP A 165 -22.86 2.22 -6.78
CA ASP A 165 -22.06 1.18 -7.42
C ASP A 165 -21.75 1.57 -8.86
N PHE A 166 -20.47 1.75 -9.17
CA PHE A 166 -19.99 2.13 -10.49
C PHE A 166 -19.66 0.93 -11.39
N VAL A 167 -19.54 -0.27 -10.82
CA VAL A 167 -18.92 -1.41 -11.51
C VAL A 167 -19.80 -2.66 -11.52
N GLY A 168 -20.63 -2.87 -10.52
CA GLY A 168 -21.48 -4.06 -10.38
C GLY A 168 -20.78 -5.24 -9.71
N THR A 169 -21.42 -6.41 -9.77
CA THR A 169 -20.86 -7.68 -9.24
C THR A 169 -20.35 -8.61 -10.35
N GLY A 170 -20.14 -8.06 -11.56
CA GLY A 170 -19.64 -8.80 -12.73
C GLY A 170 -18.14 -9.12 -12.64
N ASP A 171 -17.58 -9.53 -13.77
CA ASP A 171 -16.20 -9.98 -13.97
C ASP A 171 -15.33 -8.94 -14.70
N TRP A 172 -15.64 -7.64 -14.55
CA TRP A 172 -14.82 -6.56 -15.08
C TRP A 172 -13.35 -6.74 -14.62
N PRO A 173 -12.34 -6.59 -15.51
CA PRO A 173 -12.38 -5.99 -16.85
C PRO A 173 -12.79 -6.91 -18.00
N ASN A 174 -13.05 -8.20 -17.73
CA ASN A 174 -13.36 -9.18 -18.79
C ASN A 174 -14.84 -9.12 -19.23
N GLY A 175 -15.71 -8.55 -18.40
CA GLY A 175 -17.11 -8.27 -18.71
C GLY A 175 -17.50 -6.79 -18.58
N PRO A 176 -18.74 -6.44 -18.97
CA PRO A 176 -19.24 -5.07 -18.89
C PRO A 176 -19.47 -4.65 -17.42
N LYS A 177 -19.29 -3.36 -17.13
CA LYS A 177 -19.70 -2.75 -15.87
C LYS A 177 -21.23 -2.75 -15.76
N GLN A 178 -21.75 -2.97 -14.54
CA GLN A 178 -23.19 -2.98 -14.26
C GLN A 178 -23.50 -2.02 -13.09
N PRO A 179 -23.40 -0.69 -13.32
CA PRO A 179 -23.60 0.29 -12.27
C PRO A 179 -25.02 0.24 -11.71
N SER A 180 -25.16 0.52 -10.41
CA SER A 180 -26.44 0.45 -9.71
C SER A 180 -26.48 1.39 -8.49
N ASN A 181 -27.66 1.60 -7.92
CA ASN A 181 -27.81 2.35 -6.66
C ASN A 181 -27.53 1.49 -5.41
N ASP A 182 -27.15 0.22 -5.57
CA ASP A 182 -26.87 -0.69 -4.47
C ASP A 182 -25.35 -0.92 -4.34
N PRO A 183 -24.66 -0.20 -3.43
CA PRO A 183 -23.23 -0.32 -3.22
C PRO A 183 -22.84 -1.48 -2.30
N ARG A 184 -23.69 -2.52 -2.16
CA ARG A 184 -23.42 -3.62 -1.24
C ARG A 184 -22.13 -4.37 -1.58
N ASP A 185 -21.35 -4.62 -0.53
CA ASP A 185 -20.10 -5.37 -0.64
C ASP A 185 -20.37 -6.87 -0.77
N LYS A 186 -19.62 -7.52 -1.65
CA LYS A 186 -19.56 -8.98 -1.78
C LYS A 186 -18.12 -9.51 -1.80
N LEU A 187 -17.13 -8.62 -1.79
CA LEU A 187 -15.71 -8.97 -1.73
C LEU A 187 -15.18 -8.93 -0.29
N GLY A 188 -15.68 -7.98 0.51
CA GLY A 188 -15.47 -7.88 1.95
C GLY A 188 -14.46 -6.82 2.40
N HIS A 189 -13.56 -6.40 1.50
CA HIS A 189 -12.54 -5.41 1.81
C HIS A 189 -13.15 -4.05 2.24
N GLY A 190 -14.09 -3.51 1.49
CA GLY A 190 -14.72 -2.22 1.80
C GLY A 190 -15.58 -2.26 3.07
N THR A 191 -16.19 -3.41 3.37
CA THR A 191 -16.87 -3.64 4.66
C THR A 191 -15.88 -3.59 5.82
N HIS A 192 -14.69 -4.16 5.67
CA HIS A 192 -13.62 -4.11 6.69
C HIS A 192 -13.12 -2.68 6.91
N VAL A 193 -12.88 -1.94 5.82
CA VAL A 193 -12.52 -0.52 5.83
C VAL A 193 -13.58 0.33 6.55
N ALA A 194 -14.86 0.11 6.27
CA ALA A 194 -15.97 0.83 6.91
C ALA A 194 -16.03 0.61 8.43
N GLY A 195 -15.75 -0.60 8.89
CA GLY A 195 -15.66 -0.90 10.31
C GLY A 195 -14.55 -0.13 11.01
N ILE A 196 -13.37 0.00 10.40
CA ILE A 196 -12.25 0.77 10.95
C ILE A 196 -12.63 2.24 11.10
N VAL A 197 -13.29 2.80 10.09
CA VAL A 197 -13.76 4.20 10.13
C VAL A 197 -14.76 4.40 11.26
N GLY A 198 -15.85 3.63 11.30
CA GLY A 198 -16.98 3.97 12.17
C GLY A 198 -17.83 2.81 12.62
N GLY A 199 -17.35 1.56 12.53
CA GLY A 199 -18.03 0.40 13.09
C GLY A 199 -18.25 0.56 14.59
N ASN A 200 -19.37 0.07 15.10
CA ASN A 200 -19.67 0.14 16.53
C ASN A 200 -20.45 -1.10 16.95
N SER A 201 -19.79 -2.00 17.68
CA SER A 201 -20.43 -3.14 18.32
C SER A 201 -19.88 -3.33 19.73
N THR A 202 -20.39 -4.34 20.43
CA THR A 202 -19.83 -4.81 21.70
C THR A 202 -18.39 -5.32 21.55
N LEU A 203 -17.99 -5.76 20.34
CA LEU A 203 -16.68 -6.34 20.05
C LEU A 203 -15.59 -5.28 19.88
N PHE A 204 -15.89 -4.20 19.13
CA PHE A 204 -14.89 -3.19 18.79
C PHE A 204 -15.54 -1.81 18.54
N ARG A 205 -14.72 -0.76 18.53
CA ARG A 205 -15.10 0.57 18.06
C ARG A 205 -14.21 0.93 16.89
N GLY A 206 -14.78 1.52 15.84
CA GLY A 206 -14.03 2.26 14.84
C GLY A 206 -13.58 3.63 15.38
N VAL A 207 -12.76 4.33 14.61
CA VAL A 207 -12.14 5.59 15.02
C VAL A 207 -13.16 6.72 15.20
N ALA A 208 -14.14 6.85 14.30
CA ALA A 208 -15.18 7.88 14.28
C ALA A 208 -16.59 7.23 14.27
N PRO A 209 -17.01 6.62 15.39
CA PRO A 209 -18.21 5.80 15.48
C PRO A 209 -19.53 6.58 15.35
N ASP A 210 -19.52 7.91 15.41
CA ASP A 210 -20.72 8.74 15.19
C ASP A 210 -20.68 9.51 13.86
N ALA A 211 -19.68 9.25 13.01
CA ALA A 211 -19.65 9.74 11.64
C ALA A 211 -20.66 9.00 10.75
N THR A 212 -21.14 9.70 9.74
CA THR A 212 -22.00 9.17 8.67
C THR A 212 -21.14 8.69 7.51
N ILE A 213 -21.37 7.48 7.03
CA ILE A 213 -20.56 6.82 6.00
C ILE A 213 -21.34 6.71 4.68
N TYR A 214 -20.66 6.91 3.55
CA TYR A 214 -21.18 6.68 2.20
C TYR A 214 -20.32 5.66 1.47
N ALA A 215 -20.96 4.73 0.76
CA ALA A 215 -20.31 3.62 0.06
C ALA A 215 -20.18 3.92 -1.45
N TYR A 216 -18.96 4.10 -1.94
CA TYR A 216 -18.68 4.27 -3.37
C TYR A 216 -17.96 3.03 -3.89
N LYS A 217 -18.73 2.11 -4.47
CA LYS A 217 -18.24 0.81 -4.91
C LYS A 217 -17.62 0.92 -6.31
N VAL A 218 -16.31 0.66 -6.40
CA VAL A 218 -15.53 0.74 -7.64
C VAL A 218 -14.85 -0.57 -8.03
N LEU A 219 -14.75 -1.54 -7.09
CA LEU A 219 -14.12 -2.84 -7.34
C LEU A 219 -15.16 -3.94 -7.63
N ALA A 220 -15.03 -4.58 -8.80
CA ALA A 220 -15.74 -5.81 -9.16
C ALA A 220 -14.86 -7.04 -8.90
N ASN A 221 -15.42 -8.25 -8.99
CA ASN A 221 -14.67 -9.51 -8.86
C ASN A 221 -13.74 -9.67 -10.09
N PRO A 222 -12.41 -9.90 -9.94
CA PRO A 222 -11.68 -10.43 -8.77
C PRO A 222 -11.06 -9.40 -7.81
N GLY A 223 -11.45 -8.14 -7.88
CA GLY A 223 -10.91 -7.03 -7.09
C GLY A 223 -10.14 -6.07 -7.98
N THR A 224 -10.78 -5.54 -9.02
CA THR A 224 -10.13 -4.63 -9.98
C THR A 224 -11.07 -3.49 -10.36
N THR A 225 -10.49 -2.32 -10.63
CA THR A 225 -11.16 -1.11 -11.14
C THR A 225 -10.27 -0.39 -12.16
N ASP A 226 -10.65 0.79 -12.65
CA ASP A 226 -9.80 1.66 -13.49
C ASP A 226 -9.77 3.12 -13.01
N ASP A 227 -8.75 3.87 -13.45
CA ASP A 227 -8.58 5.30 -13.10
C ASP A 227 -9.86 6.11 -13.36
N ALA A 228 -10.56 5.86 -14.49
CA ALA A 228 -11.79 6.58 -14.85
C ALA A 228 -12.94 6.33 -13.85
N THR A 229 -13.12 5.09 -13.39
CA THR A 229 -14.15 4.71 -12.41
C THR A 229 -13.87 5.33 -11.04
N ILE A 230 -12.59 5.37 -10.66
CA ILE A 230 -12.19 6.01 -9.40
C ILE A 230 -12.43 7.52 -9.48
N ILE A 231 -12.13 8.15 -10.62
CA ILE A 231 -12.44 9.57 -10.85
C ILE A 231 -13.95 9.80 -10.74
N ASP A 232 -14.80 8.98 -11.39
CA ASP A 232 -16.26 9.06 -11.25
C ASP A 232 -16.70 9.00 -9.78
N ALA A 233 -16.14 8.07 -8.99
CA ALA A 233 -16.46 7.93 -7.58
C ALA A 233 -16.03 9.13 -6.73
N PHE A 234 -14.83 9.67 -6.97
CA PHE A 234 -14.32 10.84 -6.24
C PHE A 234 -15.14 12.09 -6.55
N LEU A 235 -15.50 12.30 -7.82
CA LEU A 235 -16.36 13.41 -8.23
C LEU A 235 -17.77 13.27 -7.65
N ARG A 236 -18.34 12.05 -7.66
CA ARG A 236 -19.64 11.81 -7.03
C ARG A 236 -19.62 12.02 -5.52
N ALA A 237 -18.57 11.59 -4.84
CA ALA A 237 -18.41 11.81 -3.41
C ALA A 237 -18.30 13.30 -3.06
N TYR A 238 -17.62 14.09 -3.91
CA TYR A 238 -17.61 15.53 -3.80
C TYR A 238 -19.01 16.13 -3.96
N ASP A 239 -19.74 15.74 -5.01
CA ASP A 239 -21.09 16.23 -5.30
C ASP A 239 -22.12 15.84 -4.22
N ASP A 240 -21.95 14.66 -3.59
CA ASP A 240 -22.77 14.21 -2.45
C ASP A 240 -22.40 14.95 -1.14
N GLY A 241 -21.39 15.83 -1.17
CA GLY A 241 -21.00 16.72 -0.09
C GLY A 241 -20.17 16.06 1.02
N MET A 242 -19.31 15.10 0.68
CA MET A 242 -18.41 14.46 1.65
C MET A 242 -17.39 15.46 2.20
N ASP A 243 -17.10 15.38 3.51
CA ASP A 243 -16.03 16.14 4.16
C ASP A 243 -14.66 15.47 3.94
N ILE A 244 -14.68 14.14 3.93
CA ILE A 244 -13.51 13.28 3.79
C ILE A 244 -13.81 12.22 2.73
N ILE A 245 -12.86 12.01 1.81
CA ILE A 245 -12.86 10.89 0.86
C ILE A 245 -11.66 10.01 1.17
N THR A 246 -11.92 8.73 1.45
CA THR A 246 -10.87 7.73 1.72
C THR A 246 -10.91 6.62 0.68
N ALA A 247 -9.75 6.22 0.17
CA ALA A 247 -9.61 5.14 -0.79
C ALA A 247 -8.48 4.18 -0.39
N SER A 248 -8.86 2.92 -0.13
CA SER A 248 -7.95 1.86 0.29
C SER A 248 -7.62 0.93 -0.88
N LEU A 249 -7.24 1.52 -2.01
CA LEU A 249 -6.89 0.85 -3.25
C LEU A 249 -5.79 1.63 -3.97
N GLY A 250 -5.09 0.96 -4.86
CA GLY A 250 -3.99 1.54 -5.61
C GLY A 250 -3.21 0.47 -6.36
N GLY A 251 -2.44 0.89 -7.35
CA GLY A 251 -1.42 0.04 -7.97
C GLY A 251 -0.05 0.65 -7.76
N THR A 252 1.02 -0.09 -8.08
CA THR A 252 2.37 0.49 -8.10
C THR A 252 2.39 1.70 -9.04
N GLY A 253 2.89 2.82 -8.52
CA GLY A 253 2.93 4.12 -9.17
C GLY A 253 4.14 4.91 -8.72
N GLY A 254 3.92 6.05 -8.06
CA GLY A 254 5.00 6.97 -7.68
C GLY A 254 5.07 8.25 -8.52
N TRP A 255 3.98 8.62 -9.19
CA TRP A 255 3.89 9.86 -9.98
C TRP A 255 2.70 10.71 -9.53
N ALA A 256 2.97 11.97 -9.19
CA ALA A 256 1.98 12.93 -8.68
C ALA A 256 1.01 13.47 -9.75
N ASP A 257 1.28 13.20 -11.04
CA ASP A 257 0.53 13.71 -12.19
C ASP A 257 -0.26 12.62 -12.93
N SER A 258 -0.54 11.50 -12.27
CA SER A 258 -1.56 10.57 -12.74
C SER A 258 -2.94 11.24 -12.72
N PRO A 259 -3.89 10.83 -13.57
CA PRO A 259 -5.18 11.52 -13.69
C PRO A 259 -5.96 11.49 -12.36
N TRP A 260 -5.94 10.36 -11.65
CA TRP A 260 -6.53 10.24 -10.32
C TRP A 260 -5.81 11.12 -9.27
N ALA A 261 -4.47 11.15 -9.25
CA ALA A 261 -3.71 11.99 -8.31
C ALA A 261 -4.01 13.48 -8.51
N ILE A 262 -4.20 13.93 -9.76
CA ILE A 262 -4.59 15.30 -10.08
C ILE A 262 -5.98 15.62 -9.54
N VAL A 263 -6.96 14.74 -9.77
CA VAL A 263 -8.33 14.93 -9.26
C VAL A 263 -8.34 14.98 -7.74
N ALA A 264 -7.65 14.04 -7.09
CA ALA A 264 -7.50 14.01 -5.63
C ALA A 264 -6.86 15.31 -5.09
N SER A 265 -5.80 15.80 -5.74
CA SER A 265 -5.14 17.06 -5.36
C SER A 265 -6.10 18.26 -5.44
N ARG A 266 -6.91 18.33 -6.51
CA ARG A 266 -7.88 19.42 -6.71
C ARG A 266 -9.02 19.39 -5.71
N LEU A 267 -9.44 18.20 -5.27
CA LEU A 267 -10.43 18.06 -4.20
C LEU A 267 -9.90 18.58 -2.86
N VAL A 268 -8.62 18.39 -2.59
CA VAL A 268 -7.96 19.00 -1.42
C VAL A 268 -7.93 20.52 -1.54
N ASP A 269 -7.68 21.07 -2.73
CA ASP A 269 -7.76 22.52 -2.99
C ASP A 269 -9.20 23.08 -2.84
N LEU A 270 -10.22 22.21 -2.87
CA LEU A 270 -11.64 22.51 -2.61
C LEU A 270 -12.08 22.08 -1.19
N ASP A 271 -11.11 21.99 -0.28
CA ASP A 271 -11.30 21.75 1.15
C ASP A 271 -11.95 20.40 1.52
N VAL A 272 -11.84 19.39 0.65
CA VAL A 272 -12.11 17.99 1.00
C VAL A 272 -10.83 17.32 1.47
N VAL A 273 -10.87 16.67 2.62
CA VAL A 273 -9.72 15.86 3.08
C VAL A 273 -9.69 14.56 2.28
N VAL A 274 -8.53 14.24 1.69
CA VAL A 274 -8.37 13.02 0.89
C VAL A 274 -7.25 12.15 1.45
N THR A 275 -7.58 10.89 1.75
CA THR A 275 -6.63 9.87 2.23
C THR A 275 -6.57 8.69 1.26
N ILE A 276 -5.36 8.30 0.85
CA ILE A 276 -5.14 7.17 -0.07
C ILE A 276 -4.01 6.29 0.47
N ALA A 277 -4.16 4.97 0.35
CA ALA A 277 -3.14 4.01 0.76
C ALA A 277 -1.81 4.20 0.01
N GLN A 278 -0.67 4.11 0.70
CA GLN A 278 0.65 4.20 0.07
C GLN A 278 0.99 2.97 -0.77
N GLY A 279 0.46 1.80 -0.40
CA GLY A 279 0.67 0.53 -1.10
C GLY A 279 1.29 -0.56 -0.23
N ASN A 280 1.22 -1.81 -0.70
CA ASN A 280 1.68 -3.00 0.04
C ASN A 280 2.93 -3.67 -0.60
N LYS A 281 3.84 -2.88 -1.19
CA LYS A 281 5.03 -3.37 -1.90
C LYS A 281 6.35 -3.07 -1.16
N GLY A 282 6.31 -3.00 0.17
CA GLY A 282 7.48 -2.66 1.01
C GLY A 282 8.71 -3.55 0.79
N ALA A 283 8.51 -4.84 0.49
CA ALA A 283 9.59 -5.77 0.16
C ALA A 283 10.45 -5.31 -1.03
N ALA A 284 9.88 -4.55 -1.97
CA ALA A 284 10.62 -4.03 -3.13
C ALA A 284 11.62 -2.92 -2.78
N GLY A 285 11.57 -2.36 -1.56
CA GLY A 285 12.41 -1.25 -1.12
C GLY A 285 11.92 0.15 -1.53
N PRO A 286 12.73 1.19 -1.31
CA PRO A 286 12.41 2.62 -1.56
C PRO A 286 11.91 2.94 -2.97
N PHE A 287 11.18 4.06 -3.13
CA PHE A 287 10.68 4.54 -4.41
C PHE A 287 9.76 3.51 -5.11
N HIS A 288 8.78 3.00 -4.36
CA HIS A 288 7.78 2.04 -4.85
C HIS A 288 6.38 2.37 -4.33
N GLY A 289 6.04 3.67 -4.37
CA GLY A 289 4.75 4.21 -3.94
C GLY A 289 3.59 3.90 -4.88
N GLY A 290 2.39 4.31 -4.49
CA GLY A 290 1.13 3.97 -5.16
C GLY A 290 0.70 4.93 -6.27
N THR A 291 -0.40 4.60 -6.94
CA THR A 291 -1.15 5.54 -7.78
C THR A 291 -2.13 6.34 -6.91
N GLY A 292 -2.40 7.60 -7.28
CA GLY A 292 -3.36 8.46 -6.57
C GLY A 292 -2.78 9.10 -5.31
N SER A 293 -2.20 8.29 -4.40
CA SER A 293 -1.61 8.72 -3.13
C SER A 293 -0.50 9.75 -3.28
N GLU A 294 0.19 9.74 -4.41
CA GLU A 294 1.26 10.69 -4.77
C GLU A 294 0.76 12.11 -5.06
N GLY A 295 -0.56 12.33 -5.06
CA GLY A 295 -1.18 13.64 -5.26
C GLY A 295 -0.68 14.69 -4.27
N LYS A 296 -0.67 15.96 -4.72
CA LYS A 296 -0.29 17.10 -3.90
C LYS A 296 -1.32 17.31 -2.79
N ASN A 297 -0.85 17.44 -1.55
CA ASN A 297 -1.67 17.60 -0.34
C ASN A 297 -2.63 16.45 -0.01
N VAL A 298 -2.63 15.38 -0.82
CA VAL A 298 -3.28 14.12 -0.50
C VAL A 298 -2.47 13.42 0.58
N LEU A 299 -3.13 12.89 1.61
CA LEU A 299 -2.49 12.11 2.65
C LEU A 299 -2.25 10.69 2.15
N ALA A 300 -1.02 10.38 1.77
CA ALA A 300 -0.58 9.01 1.58
C ALA A 300 -0.26 8.35 2.91
N VAL A 301 -0.87 7.19 3.16
CA VAL A 301 -0.83 6.56 4.48
C VAL A 301 -0.03 5.26 4.45
N GLY A 302 1.04 5.21 5.25
CA GLY A 302 1.83 4.01 5.54
C GLY A 302 1.23 3.18 6.68
N SER A 303 1.72 1.94 6.83
CA SER A 303 1.25 0.99 7.82
C SER A 303 2.29 0.75 8.92
N VAL A 304 1.80 0.73 10.16
CA VAL A 304 2.53 0.30 11.36
C VAL A 304 1.80 -0.91 11.95
N LYS A 305 2.54 -1.91 12.47
CA LYS A 305 1.96 -3.06 13.18
C LYS A 305 1.18 -2.56 14.41
N ALA A 306 -0.06 -3.00 14.58
CA ALA A 306 -0.91 -2.58 15.69
C ALA A 306 -0.29 -2.97 17.04
N GLN A 307 -0.64 -2.23 18.10
CA GLN A 307 -0.16 -2.56 19.45
C GLN A 307 -0.73 -3.88 19.99
N SER A 308 -1.82 -4.35 19.41
CA SER A 308 -2.47 -5.57 19.85
C SER A 308 -3.10 -6.30 18.69
N GLY A 309 -2.88 -7.61 18.64
CA GLY A 309 -3.56 -8.50 17.71
C GLY A 309 -4.89 -8.98 18.28
N ALA A 310 -5.83 -9.32 17.41
CA ALA A 310 -7.05 -10.01 17.80
C ALA A 310 -6.78 -11.52 17.83
N MET A 311 -6.85 -12.14 19.01
CA MET A 311 -6.54 -13.56 19.20
C MET A 311 -7.71 -14.31 19.79
N ALA A 312 -7.88 -15.57 19.38
CA ALA A 312 -8.81 -16.49 20.03
C ALA A 312 -8.54 -16.55 21.52
N ARG A 313 -9.57 -16.75 22.34
CA ARG A 313 -9.42 -16.80 23.80
C ARG A 313 -9.97 -18.06 24.42
N PHE A 314 -9.43 -18.41 25.58
CA PHE A 314 -10.07 -19.33 26.51
C PHE A 314 -10.22 -18.67 27.87
N LYS A 315 -11.16 -19.16 28.67
CA LYS A 315 -11.31 -18.71 30.06
C LYS A 315 -10.33 -19.50 30.93
N ALA A 316 -9.40 -18.78 31.56
CA ALA A 316 -8.52 -19.34 32.56
C ALA A 316 -9.04 -18.97 33.95
N THR A 317 -9.30 -19.95 34.81
CA THR A 317 -9.66 -19.71 36.21
C THR A 317 -8.47 -20.00 37.10
N PHE A 318 -7.95 -18.96 37.74
CA PHE A 318 -6.86 -19.01 38.69
C PHE A 318 -7.44 -19.18 40.09
N TRP A 319 -7.17 -20.32 40.72
CA TRP A 319 -7.51 -20.64 42.09
C TRP A 319 -6.30 -20.42 42.97
N GLN A 320 -6.43 -19.56 43.97
CA GLN A 320 -5.40 -19.33 44.97
C GLN A 320 -5.46 -20.41 46.07
N PRO A 321 -4.36 -20.62 46.83
CA PRO A 321 -4.34 -21.58 47.93
C PRO A 321 -5.40 -21.33 49.01
N ASP A 322 -5.84 -20.07 49.18
CA ASP A 322 -6.88 -19.67 50.13
C ASP A 322 -8.31 -19.96 49.63
N GLY A 323 -8.46 -20.52 48.43
CA GLY A 323 -9.74 -20.86 47.80
C GLY A 323 -10.39 -19.70 47.05
N SER A 324 -9.81 -18.49 47.07
CA SER A 324 -10.25 -17.39 46.20
C SER A 324 -9.96 -17.71 44.73
N LYS A 325 -10.80 -17.20 43.83
CA LYS A 325 -10.64 -17.41 42.39
C LYS A 325 -10.83 -16.15 41.58
N ASN A 326 -10.11 -16.06 40.47
CA ASN A 326 -10.32 -15.07 39.45
C ASN A 326 -10.37 -15.75 38.08
N THR A 327 -11.33 -15.36 37.23
CA THR A 327 -11.44 -15.88 35.86
C THR A 327 -11.11 -14.76 34.88
N VAL A 328 -10.13 -15.01 34.02
CA VAL A 328 -9.69 -14.07 32.99
C VAL A 328 -9.71 -14.74 31.62
N GLY A 329 -9.80 -13.94 30.55
CA GLY A 329 -9.60 -14.42 29.19
C GLY A 329 -8.13 -14.39 28.83
N ILE A 330 -7.57 -15.52 28.38
CA ILE A 330 -6.20 -15.60 27.87
C ILE A 330 -6.26 -15.79 26.35
N GLY A 331 -5.56 -14.94 25.61
CA GLY A 331 -5.40 -15.04 24.17
C GLY A 331 -4.46 -16.20 23.79
N TYR A 332 -4.82 -16.98 22.79
CA TYR A 332 -4.01 -18.08 22.29
C TYR A 332 -3.98 -18.13 20.75
N MET A 333 -2.89 -18.66 20.22
CA MET A 333 -2.72 -18.93 18.79
C MET A 333 -2.57 -20.45 18.60
N PRO A 334 -3.55 -21.13 17.97
CA PRO A 334 -3.45 -22.56 17.70
C PRO A 334 -2.40 -22.81 16.62
N GLY A 335 -1.80 -24.00 16.64
CA GLY A 335 -0.95 -24.47 15.57
C GLY A 335 -1.71 -24.72 14.27
N ASN A 336 -1.03 -25.32 13.30
CA ASN A 336 -1.58 -25.63 11.96
C ASN A 336 -2.63 -26.77 11.93
N GLY A 337 -3.17 -27.18 13.07
CA GLY A 337 -4.31 -28.10 13.19
C GLY A 337 -5.51 -27.39 13.84
N TYR A 338 -6.71 -28.00 13.74
CA TYR A 338 -7.87 -27.55 14.51
C TYR A 338 -7.52 -27.50 16.00
N TRP A 339 -8.18 -26.68 16.82
CA TRP A 339 -8.05 -26.75 18.28
C TRP A 339 -9.38 -27.24 18.85
N GLY A 340 -9.38 -28.35 19.58
CA GLY A 340 -10.57 -28.86 20.28
C GLY A 340 -11.07 -27.93 21.40
N GLU A 341 -12.13 -28.33 22.10
CA GLU A 341 -12.77 -27.49 23.14
C GLU A 341 -12.68 -28.13 24.54
N PRO A 342 -11.47 -28.30 25.12
CA PRO A 342 -11.38 -28.80 26.49
C PRO A 342 -12.07 -27.83 27.44
N ASN A 343 -12.93 -28.37 28.31
CA ASN A 343 -13.80 -27.59 29.20
C ASN A 343 -13.46 -27.89 30.66
N GLY A 344 -12.90 -26.90 31.35
CA GLY A 344 -12.52 -26.99 32.76
C GLY A 344 -11.30 -27.89 33.03
N TRP A 345 -10.49 -28.17 32.00
CA TRP A 345 -9.31 -29.03 32.15
C TRP A 345 -8.20 -28.28 32.90
N ARG A 346 -7.46 -28.99 33.75
CA ARG A 346 -6.37 -28.40 34.55
C ARG A 346 -5.14 -28.17 33.67
N ILE A 347 -4.53 -26.99 33.80
CA ILE A 347 -3.25 -26.67 33.19
C ILE A 347 -2.12 -27.14 34.12
N VAL A 348 -1.12 -27.85 33.59
CA VAL A 348 0.00 -28.39 34.37
C VAL A 348 1.34 -27.98 33.76
N PRO A 349 2.09 -27.04 34.36
CA PRO A 349 3.44 -26.72 33.96
C PRO A 349 4.36 -27.93 34.07
N MET A 350 5.08 -28.24 33.00
CA MET A 350 6.06 -29.32 33.03
C MET A 350 7.35 -28.93 33.76
N MET A 351 7.63 -27.63 33.81
CA MET A 351 8.68 -27.01 34.63
C MET A 351 8.13 -25.80 35.38
N LEU A 352 8.59 -25.61 36.63
CA LEU A 352 8.26 -24.43 37.43
C LEU A 352 9.28 -23.29 37.27
N ASP A 353 10.45 -23.57 36.69
CA ASP A 353 11.43 -22.54 36.35
C ASP A 353 11.02 -21.83 35.05
N ILE A 354 10.56 -20.58 35.20
CA ILE A 354 10.15 -19.72 34.08
C ILE A 354 11.31 -19.30 33.16
N ASN A 355 12.56 -19.58 33.54
CA ASN A 355 13.75 -19.30 32.73
C ASN A 355 14.26 -20.54 31.97
N ALA A 356 13.64 -21.71 32.14
CA ALA A 356 14.09 -22.94 31.47
C ALA A 356 13.91 -22.88 29.95
N THR A 357 15.01 -22.91 29.20
CA THR A 357 14.97 -22.75 27.72
C THR A 357 14.78 -24.06 26.95
N ASP A 358 14.87 -25.20 27.63
CA ASP A 358 14.86 -26.55 27.04
C ASP A 358 13.67 -27.41 27.50
N ASP A 359 12.62 -26.78 28.01
CA ASP A 359 11.40 -27.44 28.49
C ASP A 359 10.79 -28.39 27.42
N ALA A 360 10.54 -29.65 27.79
CA ALA A 360 10.10 -30.72 26.90
C ALA A 360 10.96 -30.94 25.62
N CYS A 361 12.22 -30.48 25.58
CA CYS A 361 13.11 -30.73 24.44
C CYS A 361 13.71 -32.13 24.44
N ALA A 362 13.79 -32.78 25.60
CA ALA A 362 14.17 -34.18 25.75
C ALA A 362 12.96 -35.06 26.13
N PRO A 363 12.93 -36.34 25.75
CA PRO A 363 11.89 -37.27 26.19
C PRO A 363 11.88 -37.41 27.72
N TYR A 364 10.68 -37.46 28.29
CA TYR A 364 10.51 -37.73 29.72
C TYR A 364 10.66 -39.23 30.02
N PRO A 365 11.18 -39.61 31.20
CA PRO A 365 11.21 -41.00 31.64
C PRO A 365 9.80 -41.62 31.65
N SER A 366 9.71 -42.92 31.37
CA SER A 366 8.43 -43.63 31.46
C SER A 366 7.84 -43.51 32.88
N GLY A 367 6.55 -43.17 32.97
CA GLY A 367 5.85 -42.96 34.23
C GLY A 367 6.11 -41.61 34.91
N TYR A 368 6.81 -40.67 34.25
CA TYR A 368 7.06 -39.33 34.78
C TYR A 368 5.78 -38.57 35.16
N ALA A 369 4.77 -38.59 34.28
CA ALA A 369 3.44 -38.03 34.51
C ALA A 369 2.39 -38.77 33.66
N ASN A 370 1.12 -38.68 34.05
CA ASN A 370 -0.02 -39.08 33.22
C ASN A 370 -0.81 -37.81 32.85
N LEU A 371 -0.74 -37.42 31.57
CA LEU A 371 -1.34 -36.18 31.07
C LEU A 371 -2.75 -36.37 30.47
N THR A 372 -3.34 -37.55 30.64
CA THR A 372 -4.72 -37.81 30.18
C THR A 372 -5.71 -36.89 30.89
N GLY A 373 -6.48 -36.09 30.14
CA GLY A 373 -7.44 -35.13 30.72
C GLY A 373 -6.81 -33.85 31.30
N LEU A 374 -5.53 -33.60 31.01
CA LEU A 374 -4.77 -32.42 31.45
C LEU A 374 -4.21 -31.65 30.24
N ILE A 375 -3.89 -30.38 30.45
CA ILE A 375 -3.22 -29.53 29.45
C ILE A 375 -1.80 -29.23 29.96
N PRO A 376 -0.76 -29.95 29.52
CA PRO A 376 0.62 -29.56 29.81
C PRO A 376 0.91 -28.15 29.30
N LEU A 377 1.57 -27.34 30.15
CA LEU A 377 2.13 -26.04 29.80
C LEU A 377 3.64 -26.14 29.73
N VAL A 378 4.22 -25.72 28.59
CA VAL A 378 5.67 -25.69 28.38
C VAL A 378 6.15 -24.34 27.87
N ARG A 379 7.39 -23.96 28.21
CA ARG A 379 7.98 -22.72 27.68
C ARG A 379 8.44 -22.89 26.23
N ARG A 380 8.23 -21.88 25.39
CA ARG A 380 8.93 -21.77 24.10
C ARG A 380 10.44 -21.69 24.36
N GLY A 381 11.22 -22.33 23.51
CA GLY A 381 12.63 -22.52 23.81
C GLY A 381 13.49 -22.84 22.59
N THR A 382 14.52 -23.65 22.81
CA THR A 382 15.57 -23.99 21.84
C THR A 382 15.16 -25.05 20.83
N CYS A 383 14.18 -25.90 21.15
CA CYS A 383 13.66 -26.94 20.25
C CYS A 383 12.32 -26.55 19.61
N SER A 384 11.96 -27.24 18.52
CA SER A 384 10.74 -26.98 17.75
C SER A 384 9.46 -27.39 18.51
N SER A 385 8.34 -26.77 18.12
CA SER A 385 6.99 -27.13 18.59
C SER A 385 6.67 -28.61 18.35
N ASP A 386 7.13 -29.19 17.24
CA ASP A 386 7.04 -30.63 16.94
C ASP A 386 7.66 -31.48 18.05
N ILE A 387 8.92 -31.20 18.43
CA ILE A 387 9.65 -31.99 19.43
C ILE A 387 8.93 -31.93 20.78
N LYS A 388 8.55 -30.72 21.21
CA LYS A 388 7.83 -30.51 22.47
C LYS A 388 6.52 -31.29 22.49
N LYS A 389 5.74 -31.19 21.41
CA LYS A 389 4.48 -31.91 21.25
C LYS A 389 4.71 -33.42 21.33
N SER A 390 5.60 -33.99 20.52
CA SER A 390 5.86 -35.44 20.50
C SER A 390 6.25 -35.99 21.87
N ASN A 391 7.09 -35.28 22.64
CA ASN A 391 7.52 -35.72 23.97
C ASN A 391 6.36 -35.71 24.99
N LEU A 392 5.39 -34.80 24.86
CA LEU A 392 4.23 -34.72 25.76
C LEU A 392 3.11 -35.69 25.36
N LEU A 393 2.93 -35.95 24.07
CA LEU A 393 2.01 -36.99 23.58
C LEU A 393 2.41 -38.38 24.11
N ALA A 394 3.71 -38.65 24.24
CA ALA A 394 4.21 -39.89 24.83
C ALA A 394 3.81 -40.08 26.31
N LEU A 395 3.37 -39.02 26.99
CA LEU A 395 2.83 -39.02 28.35
C LEU A 395 1.29 -39.01 28.41
N GLY A 396 0.62 -39.11 27.26
CA GLY A 396 -0.84 -39.15 27.14
C GLY A 396 -1.55 -37.80 27.01
N ALA A 397 -0.82 -36.72 26.72
CA ALA A 397 -1.44 -35.42 26.46
C ALA A 397 -2.26 -35.44 25.16
N GLU A 398 -3.39 -34.76 25.14
CA GLU A 398 -4.19 -34.50 23.92
C GLU A 398 -4.01 -33.04 23.44
N PHE A 399 -3.89 -32.12 24.39
CA PHE A 399 -3.72 -30.69 24.19
C PHE A 399 -2.42 -30.21 24.82
N VAL A 400 -1.58 -29.52 24.05
CA VAL A 400 -0.35 -28.91 24.55
C VAL A 400 -0.47 -27.39 24.49
N LEU A 401 -0.25 -26.72 25.62
CA LEU A 401 -0.12 -25.27 25.67
C LEU A 401 1.35 -24.92 25.77
N MET A 402 1.82 -24.05 24.89
CA MET A 402 3.14 -23.44 24.97
C MET A 402 2.98 -21.98 25.40
N TYR A 403 3.88 -21.44 26.21
CA TYR A 403 3.91 -19.98 26.43
C TYR A 403 5.16 -19.38 25.82
N ASN A 404 5.01 -18.17 25.27
CA ASN A 404 6.06 -17.50 24.54
C ASN A 404 7.24 -17.09 25.44
N ASP A 405 8.42 -16.87 24.86
CA ASP A 405 9.66 -16.57 25.58
C ASP A 405 10.14 -15.12 25.43
N GLY A 406 9.27 -14.24 24.93
CA GLY A 406 9.54 -12.83 24.64
C GLY A 406 9.86 -12.53 23.18
N ARG A 407 10.02 -13.55 22.32
CA ARG A 407 10.16 -13.40 20.85
C ARG A 407 8.83 -13.07 20.18
N GLU A 408 8.80 -12.80 18.87
CA GLU A 408 7.54 -12.71 18.10
C GLU A 408 6.71 -13.97 18.28
N MET A 409 5.45 -13.81 18.71
CA MET A 409 4.55 -14.95 18.89
C MET A 409 4.09 -15.46 17.53
N THR A 410 4.74 -16.52 17.04
CA THR A 410 4.45 -17.14 15.74
C THR A 410 3.57 -18.38 15.90
N GLN A 411 2.80 -18.72 14.88
CA GLN A 411 1.98 -19.94 14.87
C GLN A 411 2.85 -21.18 15.15
N PRO A 412 2.49 -22.04 16.10
CA PRO A 412 3.20 -23.30 16.32
C PRO A 412 3.03 -24.24 15.12
N TYR A 413 4.11 -24.55 14.43
CA TYR A 413 4.08 -25.52 13.33
C TYR A 413 4.31 -26.94 13.83
N THR A 414 3.48 -27.89 13.40
CA THR A 414 3.64 -29.33 13.65
C THR A 414 3.41 -30.14 12.37
N THR A 415 4.17 -31.21 12.19
CA THR A 415 4.03 -32.17 11.08
C THR A 415 2.98 -33.24 11.36
N ASP A 416 2.64 -33.47 12.64
CA ASP A 416 1.54 -34.34 13.08
C ASP A 416 0.26 -33.53 13.31
N PHE A 417 -0.83 -33.87 12.63
CA PHE A 417 -2.13 -33.19 12.72
C PHE A 417 -3.15 -33.87 13.65
N SER A 418 -2.79 -35.00 14.27
CA SER A 418 -3.74 -35.82 15.05
C SER A 418 -4.02 -35.30 16.46
N ASN A 419 -3.20 -34.37 16.97
CA ASN A 419 -3.30 -33.78 18.32
C ASN A 419 -3.05 -32.27 18.31
N TYR A 420 -3.35 -31.59 19.40
CA TYR A 420 -3.49 -30.14 19.43
C TYR A 420 -2.35 -29.43 20.15
N ILE A 421 -1.84 -28.34 19.56
CA ILE A 421 -0.88 -27.44 20.19
C ILE A 421 -1.31 -25.99 19.97
N ALA A 422 -1.14 -25.16 20.99
CA ALA A 422 -1.36 -23.72 20.94
C ALA A 422 -0.26 -22.99 21.69
N ILE A 423 -0.07 -21.71 21.38
CA ILE A 423 0.82 -20.81 22.12
C ILE A 423 0.01 -19.68 22.78
N ILE A 424 0.39 -19.29 23.99
CA ILE A 424 -0.09 -18.10 24.72
C ILE A 424 1.04 -17.08 24.91
N ASP A 425 0.72 -15.85 25.28
CA ASP A 425 1.72 -14.84 25.58
C ASP A 425 2.58 -15.22 26.81
N LYS A 426 3.73 -14.55 26.93
CA LYS A 426 4.72 -14.83 27.97
C LYS A 426 4.14 -14.60 29.36
N ASP A 427 3.50 -13.45 29.58
CA ASP A 427 3.06 -13.00 30.91
C ASP A 427 1.92 -13.90 31.42
N SER A 428 1.00 -14.29 30.56
CA SER A 428 -0.04 -15.28 30.87
C SER A 428 0.56 -16.63 31.27
N GLY A 429 1.56 -17.12 30.52
CA GLY A 429 2.25 -18.35 30.84
C GLY A 429 2.96 -18.30 32.19
N GLU A 430 3.73 -17.24 32.43
CA GLU A 430 4.43 -17.03 33.70
C GLU A 430 3.46 -16.91 34.87
N ALA A 431 2.33 -16.22 34.71
CA ALA A 431 1.29 -16.12 35.73
C ALA A 431 0.68 -17.49 36.09
N ILE A 432 0.48 -18.37 35.10
CA ILE A 432 0.02 -19.75 35.33
C ILE A 432 1.06 -20.54 36.13
N VAL A 433 2.33 -20.48 35.71
CA VAL A 433 3.43 -21.18 36.40
C VAL A 433 3.57 -20.70 37.84
N GLN A 434 3.54 -19.38 38.06
CA GLN A 434 3.67 -18.77 39.39
C GLN A 434 2.50 -19.13 40.31
N THR A 435 1.27 -19.13 39.80
CA THR A 435 0.08 -19.52 40.58
C THR A 435 0.18 -20.97 41.06
N ILE A 436 0.61 -21.87 40.19
CA ILE A 436 0.77 -23.29 40.51
C ILE A 436 1.96 -23.52 41.45
N ALA A 437 3.07 -22.79 41.25
CA ALA A 437 4.23 -22.82 42.15
C ALA A 437 3.87 -22.34 43.57
N ALA A 438 2.91 -21.42 43.70
CA ALA A 438 2.40 -20.95 44.99
C ALA A 438 1.41 -21.94 45.66
N GLY A 439 1.12 -23.09 45.04
CA GLY A 439 0.18 -24.09 45.54
C GLY A 439 -1.27 -23.86 45.10
N GLY A 440 -1.51 -22.95 44.16
CA GLY A 440 -2.80 -22.73 43.52
C GLY A 440 -3.06 -23.72 42.38
N GLU A 441 -4.16 -23.51 41.67
CA GLU A 441 -4.57 -24.30 40.50
C GLU A 441 -5.04 -23.40 39.37
N VAL A 442 -4.82 -23.81 38.12
CA VAL A 442 -5.39 -23.13 36.95
C VAL A 442 -6.16 -24.12 36.09
N THR A 443 -7.40 -23.77 35.75
CA THR A 443 -8.22 -24.53 34.78
C THR A 443 -8.50 -23.70 33.54
N ALA A 444 -8.65 -24.37 32.39
CA ALA A 444 -8.93 -23.77 31.10
C ALA A 444 -10.27 -24.24 30.54
N ASP A 445 -11.05 -23.31 30.02
CA ASP A 445 -12.31 -23.54 29.32
C ASP A 445 -12.29 -22.89 27.92
N PHE A 446 -12.25 -23.74 26.90
CA PHE A 446 -12.23 -23.40 25.48
C PHE A 446 -13.60 -23.55 24.81
N SER A 447 -14.67 -23.83 25.55
CA SER A 447 -16.03 -24.07 25.01
C SER A 447 -16.69 -22.85 24.36
N GLY A 448 -16.03 -21.68 24.36
CA GLY A 448 -16.46 -20.45 23.69
C GLY A 448 -16.13 -20.39 22.19
N GLY A 449 -15.41 -21.38 21.64
CA GLY A 449 -15.03 -21.42 20.23
C GLY A 449 -13.87 -20.49 19.85
N PHE A 450 -13.41 -20.60 18.60
CA PHE A 450 -12.34 -19.77 18.02
C PHE A 450 -12.88 -18.38 17.68
N VAL A 451 -12.94 -17.50 18.68
CA VAL A 451 -13.46 -16.15 18.52
C VAL A 451 -12.47 -15.16 19.14
N PRO A 452 -12.06 -14.10 18.42
CA PRO A 452 -10.88 -13.34 18.76
C PRO A 452 -11.30 -12.18 19.68
N TYR A 453 -10.80 -12.18 20.90
CA TYR A 453 -11.38 -11.35 21.95
C TYR A 453 -10.37 -10.73 22.90
N VAL A 454 -9.09 -11.05 22.77
CA VAL A 454 -8.07 -10.44 23.64
C VAL A 454 -7.10 -9.65 22.77
N SER A 455 -6.97 -8.35 23.09
CA SER A 455 -5.84 -7.54 22.69
C SER A 455 -4.60 -8.09 23.43
N SER A 456 -3.90 -9.03 22.81
CA SER A 456 -2.61 -9.46 23.36
C SER A 456 -1.55 -8.46 22.93
N PRO A 457 -0.72 -7.92 23.84
CA PRO A 457 0.41 -7.10 23.43
C PRO A 457 1.27 -7.92 22.49
N LEU A 458 1.42 -7.45 21.25
CA LEU A 458 2.38 -8.07 20.36
C LEU A 458 3.79 -7.73 20.90
N THR A 459 4.73 -8.65 20.78
CA THR A 459 6.12 -8.40 21.18
C THR A 459 6.83 -7.45 20.21
N GLU A 460 6.25 -7.22 19.02
CA GLU A 460 6.70 -6.27 18.00
C GLU A 460 5.60 -5.24 17.67
N THR A 461 5.39 -4.28 18.55
CA THR A 461 4.35 -3.25 18.37
C THR A 461 4.94 -1.92 17.98
N ASN A 462 4.19 -1.13 17.21
CA ASN A 462 4.60 0.20 16.77
C ASN A 462 5.87 0.20 15.90
N TYR A 463 6.10 -0.87 15.13
CA TYR A 463 7.13 -0.92 14.08
C TYR A 463 6.48 -0.77 12.70
N PRO A 464 7.21 -0.28 11.68
CA PRO A 464 6.74 -0.30 10.30
C PRO A 464 6.29 -1.72 9.91
N SER A 465 5.16 -1.85 9.21
CA SER A 465 4.79 -3.13 8.62
C SER A 465 5.72 -3.45 7.45
N ASP A 466 6.26 -4.66 7.34
CA ASP A 466 7.23 -5.03 6.28
C ASP A 466 6.66 -4.83 4.86
N PHE A 467 5.34 -4.98 4.70
CA PHE A 467 4.66 -4.76 3.44
C PHE A 467 4.44 -3.27 3.11
N THR A 468 4.60 -2.32 4.04
CA THR A 468 4.30 -0.91 3.78
C THR A 468 5.19 -0.39 2.66
N SER A 469 4.59 0.05 1.55
CA SER A 469 5.33 0.63 0.43
C SER A 469 6.15 1.82 0.91
N TRP A 470 7.42 1.83 0.52
CA TRP A 470 8.28 2.97 0.79
C TRP A 470 8.06 4.03 -0.29
N GLY A 471 7.98 5.28 0.15
CA GLY A 471 7.92 6.43 -0.72
C GLY A 471 9.29 7.04 -0.98
N GLY A 472 9.27 8.37 -1.08
CA GLY A 472 9.90 9.03 -2.20
C GLY A 472 9.10 8.77 -3.49
N SER A 473 8.54 9.82 -4.08
CA SER A 473 7.99 9.68 -5.44
C SER A 473 9.13 9.44 -6.44
N ASN A 474 8.83 9.03 -7.67
CA ASN A 474 9.85 8.86 -8.71
C ASN A 474 10.57 10.19 -9.07
N ASP A 475 9.98 11.34 -8.71
CA ASP A 475 10.59 12.68 -8.79
C ASP A 475 11.12 13.19 -7.43
N LEU A 476 11.37 12.30 -6.48
CA LEU A 476 11.90 12.60 -5.14
C LEU A 476 10.98 13.47 -4.26
N GLY A 477 9.67 13.46 -4.52
CA GLY A 477 8.67 14.06 -3.64
C GLY A 477 8.50 13.29 -2.33
N PHE A 478 8.19 13.99 -1.23
CA PHE A 478 8.06 13.37 0.09
C PHE A 478 6.80 12.51 0.19
N LYS A 479 6.97 11.19 0.41
CA LYS A 479 5.90 10.21 0.66
C LYS A 479 6.42 9.01 1.47
N PRO A 480 5.56 8.23 2.16
CA PRO A 480 4.20 8.63 2.55
C PRO A 480 4.24 9.82 3.52
N GLU A 481 3.11 10.48 3.76
CA GLU A 481 3.06 11.61 4.69
C GLU A 481 3.05 11.19 6.17
N ILE A 482 2.34 10.10 6.48
CA ILE A 482 2.04 9.66 7.84
C ILE A 482 1.77 8.15 7.85
N SER A 483 1.88 7.51 9.01
CA SER A 483 1.49 6.12 9.20
C SER A 483 0.43 5.95 10.30
N ALA A 484 -0.36 4.89 10.19
CA ALA A 484 -1.36 4.50 11.18
C ALA A 484 -1.36 2.97 11.39
N PRO A 485 -2.06 2.45 12.42
CA PRO A 485 -2.22 1.02 12.60
C PRO A 485 -2.85 0.38 11.35
N GLY A 486 -2.12 -0.54 10.71
CA GLY A 486 -2.56 -1.24 9.49
C GLY A 486 -2.17 -2.71 9.42
N GLY A 487 -1.34 -3.20 10.36
CA GLY A 487 -1.06 -4.63 10.51
C GLY A 487 -1.96 -5.29 11.56
N ASP A 488 -2.57 -6.41 11.20
CA ASP A 488 -3.40 -7.30 12.02
C ASP A 488 -4.63 -6.62 12.63
N ILE A 489 -5.35 -5.86 11.79
CA ILE A 489 -6.49 -5.05 12.20
C ILE A 489 -7.77 -5.88 12.14
N PHE A 490 -8.44 -6.01 13.29
CA PHE A 490 -9.76 -6.63 13.40
C PHE A 490 -10.87 -5.62 13.07
N SER A 491 -11.79 -6.00 12.18
CA SER A 491 -12.92 -5.17 11.76
C SER A 491 -14.06 -6.03 11.20
N THR A 492 -15.11 -5.38 10.71
CA THR A 492 -16.29 -5.99 10.09
C THR A 492 -15.98 -6.75 8.79
N TRP A 493 -16.81 -7.72 8.45
CA TRP A 493 -16.76 -8.52 7.22
C TRP A 493 -18.20 -8.83 6.75
N PRO A 494 -18.47 -9.09 5.45
CA PRO A 494 -19.82 -9.38 4.98
C PRO A 494 -20.52 -10.52 5.72
N ASP A 495 -21.85 -10.53 5.65
CA ASP A 495 -22.72 -11.50 6.30
C ASP A 495 -22.70 -11.43 7.84
N ASN A 496 -22.52 -10.23 8.38
CA ASN A 496 -22.43 -9.94 9.82
C ASN A 496 -21.27 -10.70 10.50
N LEU A 497 -20.20 -10.96 9.75
CA LEU A 497 -18.97 -11.59 10.21
C LEU A 497 -17.94 -10.52 10.58
N TYR A 498 -16.86 -10.95 11.22
CA TYR A 498 -15.71 -10.09 11.49
C TYR A 498 -14.45 -10.75 10.95
N GLY A 499 -13.38 -9.99 10.75
CA GLY A 499 -12.12 -10.55 10.25
C GLY A 499 -10.90 -9.70 10.58
N THR A 500 -9.73 -10.34 10.58
CA THR A 500 -8.44 -9.67 10.68
C THR A 500 -7.83 -9.49 9.30
N SER A 501 -7.31 -8.30 9.02
CA SER A 501 -6.62 -8.00 7.77
C SER A 501 -5.43 -7.07 7.99
N SER A 502 -4.46 -7.16 7.09
CA SER A 502 -3.21 -6.40 7.12
C SER A 502 -3.00 -5.69 5.79
N GLY A 503 -2.73 -4.38 5.85
CA GLY A 503 -2.47 -3.56 4.67
C GLY A 503 -2.45 -2.06 5.01
N THR A 504 -1.81 -1.27 4.14
CA THR A 504 -2.00 0.20 4.14
C THR A 504 -3.48 0.57 3.89
N SER A 505 -4.24 -0.34 3.29
CA SER A 505 -5.70 -0.31 3.19
C SER A 505 -6.44 -0.21 4.53
N MET A 506 -5.85 -0.71 5.63
CA MET A 506 -6.44 -0.62 6.97
C MET A 506 -5.96 0.64 7.72
N ALA A 507 -4.72 1.08 7.46
CA ALA A 507 -4.17 2.31 8.02
C ALA A 507 -4.85 3.58 7.45
N THR A 508 -5.19 3.57 6.17
CA THR A 508 -5.81 4.72 5.46
C THR A 508 -7.14 5.17 6.07
N PRO A 509 -8.15 4.30 6.25
CA PRO A 509 -9.43 4.68 6.88
C PRO A 509 -9.26 5.09 8.33
N TYR A 510 -8.20 4.64 9.00
CA TYR A 510 -7.88 5.09 10.36
C TYR A 510 -7.59 6.60 10.38
N ILE A 511 -6.76 7.09 9.44
CA ILE A 511 -6.47 8.52 9.30
C ILE A 511 -7.73 9.31 8.93
N ALA A 512 -8.58 8.77 8.04
CA ALA A 512 -9.88 9.38 7.73
C ALA A 512 -10.76 9.52 8.99
N GLY A 513 -10.79 8.49 9.83
CA GLY A 513 -11.46 8.55 11.13
C GLY A 513 -10.89 9.63 12.05
N VAL A 514 -9.56 9.75 12.16
CA VAL A 514 -8.92 10.80 12.98
C VAL A 514 -9.24 12.20 12.45
N ALA A 515 -9.27 12.39 11.13
CA ALA A 515 -9.74 13.63 10.51
C ALA A 515 -11.20 13.94 10.91
N ALA A 516 -12.06 12.92 10.94
CA ALA A 516 -13.44 13.09 11.37
C ALA A 516 -13.56 13.43 12.87
N LEU A 517 -12.68 12.94 13.73
CA LEU A 517 -12.64 13.37 15.14
C LEU A 517 -12.34 14.87 15.26
N TYR A 518 -11.40 15.39 14.45
CA TYR A 518 -11.13 16.83 14.39
C TYR A 518 -12.36 17.60 13.89
N ILE A 519 -12.94 17.18 12.76
CA ILE A 519 -14.09 17.88 12.14
C ILE A 519 -15.30 17.85 13.08
N GLY A 520 -15.57 16.74 13.77
CA GLY A 520 -16.67 16.64 14.72
C GLY A 520 -16.52 17.59 15.91
N LYS A 521 -15.29 17.80 16.42
CA LYS A 521 -15.03 18.73 17.54
C LYS A 521 -14.97 20.19 17.08
N HIS A 522 -14.30 20.47 15.97
CA HIS A 522 -13.90 21.82 15.57
C HIS A 522 -14.68 22.38 14.38
N GLY A 523 -15.49 21.56 13.70
CA GLY A 523 -16.14 21.87 12.43
C GLY A 523 -15.24 21.63 11.21
N GLY A 524 -15.87 21.46 10.04
CA GLY A 524 -15.20 21.24 8.76
C GLY A 524 -15.07 22.50 7.90
N ARG A 525 -14.97 22.31 6.58
CA ARG A 525 -14.76 23.38 5.60
C ARG A 525 -15.79 24.51 5.68
N ASP A 526 -17.05 24.22 6.02
CA ASP A 526 -18.10 25.26 6.16
C ASP A 526 -17.80 26.27 7.28
N LYS A 527 -17.04 25.85 8.30
CA LYS A 527 -16.66 26.71 9.43
C LYS A 527 -15.30 27.38 9.22
N HIS A 528 -14.35 26.70 8.59
CA HIS A 528 -12.98 27.17 8.44
C HIS A 528 -12.71 27.93 7.13
N GLY A 529 -13.47 27.66 6.07
CA GLY A 529 -13.28 28.25 4.74
C GLY A 529 -12.06 27.71 4.00
N SER A 530 -11.55 28.50 3.06
CA SER A 530 -10.50 28.10 2.12
C SER A 530 -9.18 27.77 2.80
N GLY A 531 -8.58 26.62 2.44
CA GLY A 531 -7.32 26.12 2.98
C GLY A 531 -7.49 25.19 4.17
N PHE A 532 -8.73 24.85 4.54
CA PHE A 532 -9.07 23.94 5.63
C PHE A 532 -8.44 22.56 5.46
N ALA A 533 -8.62 21.92 4.30
CA ALA A 533 -8.11 20.56 4.11
C ALA A 533 -6.58 20.53 4.14
N ARG A 534 -5.91 21.54 3.56
CA ARG A 534 -4.45 21.70 3.67
C ARG A 534 -4.03 21.83 5.14
N MET A 535 -4.69 22.70 5.91
CA MET A 535 -4.40 22.89 7.33
C MET A 535 -4.55 21.59 8.12
N LEU A 536 -5.66 20.86 7.95
CA LEU A 536 -5.89 19.60 8.65
C LEU A 536 -4.89 18.51 8.22
N THR A 537 -4.56 18.45 6.93
CA THR A 537 -3.47 17.58 6.42
C THR A 537 -2.15 17.89 7.14
N ARG A 538 -1.75 19.15 7.29
CA ARG A 538 -0.50 19.51 7.99
C ARG A 538 -0.56 19.20 9.47
N ARG A 539 -1.72 19.38 10.10
CA ARG A 539 -1.97 19.01 11.49
C ARG A 539 -1.79 17.50 11.71
N ILE A 540 -2.36 16.67 10.83
CA ILE A 540 -2.20 15.21 10.81
C ILE A 540 -0.72 14.83 10.68
N ILE A 541 -0.02 15.37 9.68
CA ILE A 541 1.41 15.09 9.46
C ILE A 541 2.23 15.49 10.69
N SER A 542 2.00 16.68 11.23
CA SER A 542 2.81 17.22 12.31
C SER A 542 2.64 16.50 13.65
N SER A 543 1.56 15.73 13.79
CA SER A 543 1.32 14.91 14.98
C SER A 543 2.15 13.62 15.01
N GLY A 544 2.74 13.21 13.88
CA GLY A 544 3.40 11.92 13.72
C GLY A 544 4.58 11.70 14.66
N GLU A 545 4.61 10.53 15.30
CA GLU A 545 5.65 10.11 16.23
C GLU A 545 6.57 9.09 15.59
N GLY A 546 7.88 9.28 15.76
CA GLY A 546 8.87 8.39 15.13
C GLY A 546 8.70 6.97 15.68
N VAL A 547 8.62 5.99 14.78
CA VAL A 547 8.59 4.58 15.15
C VAL A 547 9.99 3.99 15.03
N PRO A 548 10.40 3.06 15.89
CA PRO A 548 11.71 2.43 15.77
C PRO A 548 11.84 1.66 14.45
N TRP A 549 13.07 1.57 13.92
CA TRP A 549 13.39 0.65 12.84
C TRP A 549 13.25 -0.80 13.31
N TYR A 550 12.88 -1.68 12.39
CA TYR A 550 12.81 -3.11 12.66
C TYR A 550 13.20 -3.92 11.45
N ASP A 551 14.23 -4.77 11.61
CA ASP A 551 14.70 -5.74 10.62
C ASP A 551 14.80 -7.16 11.21
N GLY A 552 14.01 -7.42 12.27
CA GLY A 552 14.16 -8.63 13.10
C GLY A 552 15.16 -8.48 14.26
N LYS A 553 15.82 -7.31 14.39
CA LYS A 553 16.64 -6.94 15.54
C LYS A 553 16.16 -5.59 16.09
N ALA A 554 16.23 -5.43 17.40
CA ALA A 554 16.02 -4.13 18.03
C ALA A 554 17.19 -3.20 17.67
N ASP A 555 16.89 -2.08 17.01
CA ASP A 555 17.84 -0.99 16.74
C ASP A 555 17.43 0.26 17.53
N ASP A 556 18.40 1.10 17.89
CA ASP A 556 18.18 2.34 18.65
C ASP A 556 17.77 3.53 17.75
N MET A 557 17.47 3.28 16.47
CA MET A 557 17.14 4.30 15.47
C MET A 557 15.67 4.32 15.08
N TYR A 558 15.15 5.51 14.76
CA TYR A 558 13.83 5.62 14.12
C TYR A 558 13.86 5.13 12.67
N ALA A 559 12.79 4.49 12.24
CA ALA A 559 12.60 4.06 10.85
C ALA A 559 12.69 5.26 9.88
N PRO A 560 13.23 5.06 8.66
CA PRO A 560 13.36 6.12 7.67
C PRO A 560 12.02 6.83 7.40
N THR A 561 12.05 8.15 7.26
CA THR A 561 10.86 8.95 6.90
C THR A 561 10.32 8.58 5.52
N ALA A 562 11.16 8.06 4.61
CA ALA A 562 10.71 7.49 3.34
C ALA A 562 9.87 6.20 3.50
N GLN A 563 9.91 5.53 4.65
CA GLN A 563 9.10 4.34 4.93
C GLN A 563 7.79 4.70 5.65
N VAL A 564 7.87 5.58 6.65
CA VAL A 564 6.76 5.85 7.60
C VAL A 564 6.28 7.30 7.64
N GLY A 565 6.79 8.15 6.77
CA GLY A 565 6.48 9.57 6.77
C GLY A 565 6.89 10.26 8.08
N ALA A 566 5.98 11.04 8.66
CA ALA A 566 6.17 11.61 9.98
C ALA A 566 6.13 10.59 11.13
N GLY A 567 5.70 9.35 10.85
CA GLY A 567 5.60 8.24 11.79
C GLY A 567 4.16 7.92 12.19
N LEU A 568 3.97 7.28 13.35
CA LEU A 568 2.66 6.87 13.85
C LEU A 568 1.83 8.08 14.26
N ILE A 569 0.59 8.16 13.77
CA ILE A 569 -0.36 9.23 14.09
C ILE A 569 -0.64 9.37 15.59
N ASN A 570 -0.68 10.61 16.09
CA ASN A 570 -1.18 10.93 17.43
C ASN A 570 -2.46 11.77 17.32
N ALA A 571 -3.61 11.12 17.49
CA ALA A 571 -4.93 11.74 17.34
C ALA A 571 -5.19 12.85 18.38
N VAL A 572 -4.65 12.73 19.59
CA VAL A 572 -4.77 13.77 20.62
C VAL A 572 -4.06 15.05 20.18
N LYS A 573 -2.85 14.96 19.62
CA LYS A 573 -2.17 16.12 19.02
C LYS A 573 -2.98 16.69 17.86
N VAL A 574 -3.54 15.83 17.00
CA VAL A 574 -4.40 16.29 15.89
C VAL A 574 -5.60 17.06 16.40
N VAL A 575 -6.26 16.64 17.47
CA VAL A 575 -7.52 17.27 17.93
C VAL A 575 -7.27 18.42 18.89
N SER A 576 -6.32 18.29 19.80
CA SER A 576 -6.20 19.16 21.00
C SER A 576 -5.02 20.12 20.98
N SER A 577 -4.12 20.04 19.99
CA SER A 577 -3.00 20.99 19.90
C SER A 577 -3.51 22.44 19.84
N THR A 578 -2.71 23.39 20.32
CA THR A 578 -2.97 24.83 20.12
C THR A 578 -1.84 25.51 19.35
N THR A 579 -1.04 24.72 18.63
CA THR A 579 -0.11 25.19 17.60
C THR A 579 -0.68 24.82 16.24
N THR A 580 -0.67 25.76 15.30
CA THR A 580 -0.96 25.47 13.90
C THR A 580 0.31 25.66 13.07
N LEU A 581 0.67 24.64 12.29
CA LEU A 581 1.81 24.66 11.39
C LEU A 581 1.33 24.62 9.94
N ASP A 582 1.82 25.54 9.12
CA ASP A 582 1.70 25.48 7.66
C ASP A 582 3.10 25.35 7.06
N PHE A 583 3.29 24.28 6.31
CA PHE A 583 4.55 23.86 5.70
C PHE A 583 4.22 22.95 4.52
N ASP A 584 5.20 22.64 3.69
CA ASP A 584 5.14 21.48 2.79
C ASP A 584 6.09 20.40 3.33
N PRO A 585 5.71 19.11 3.36
CA PRO A 585 6.64 18.05 3.74
C PRO A 585 7.94 18.17 2.94
N ILE A 586 9.07 18.17 3.63
CA ILE A 586 10.32 18.69 3.07
C ILE A 586 10.96 17.61 2.19
N ALA A 587 10.86 17.79 0.88
CA ALA A 587 11.68 17.09 -0.09
C ALA A 587 12.96 17.92 -0.34
N LEU A 588 14.10 17.45 0.19
CA LEU A 588 15.41 18.06 -0.04
C LEU A 588 15.96 17.77 -1.44
N ASN A 589 15.31 16.85 -2.17
CA ASN A 589 15.68 16.38 -3.50
C ASN A 589 17.06 15.68 -3.50
N ASP A 590 17.66 15.54 -4.68
CA ASP A 590 19.01 15.02 -4.87
C ASP A 590 20.07 16.14 -4.75
N THR A 591 21.36 15.79 -4.83
CA THR A 591 22.45 16.78 -4.68
C THR A 591 22.57 17.76 -5.86
N ALA A 592 22.07 17.40 -7.05
CA ALA A 592 22.11 18.26 -8.24
C ALA A 592 20.96 19.29 -8.22
N ASN A 593 19.80 18.89 -7.69
CA ASN A 593 18.57 19.69 -7.62
C ASN A 593 18.22 20.07 -6.16
N PHE A 594 19.25 20.13 -5.30
CA PHE A 594 19.11 20.30 -3.85
C PHE A 594 18.33 21.57 -3.49
N VAL A 595 17.29 21.42 -2.68
CA VAL A 595 16.49 22.53 -2.16
C VAL A 595 16.88 22.78 -0.70
N ALA A 596 17.72 23.79 -0.48
CA ALA A 596 18.32 24.04 0.84
C ALA A 596 17.36 24.68 1.84
N THR A 597 16.63 25.73 1.43
CA THR A 597 15.80 26.55 2.32
C THR A 597 14.33 26.18 2.21
N HIS A 598 13.70 25.95 3.36
CA HIS A 598 12.29 25.62 3.51
C HIS A 598 11.64 26.55 4.53
N HIS A 599 10.34 26.79 4.36
CA HIS A 599 9.57 27.72 5.16
C HIS A 599 8.56 26.97 6.03
N ILE A 600 8.49 27.35 7.30
CA ILE A 600 7.49 26.84 8.25
C ILE A 600 6.79 28.05 8.85
N LYS A 601 5.48 28.14 8.68
CA LYS A 601 4.66 29.15 9.35
C LYS A 601 4.10 28.56 10.64
N VAL A 602 4.48 29.17 11.76
CA VAL A 602 4.02 28.80 13.10
C VAL A 602 2.97 29.79 13.55
N ARG A 603 1.83 29.30 14.03
CA ARG A 603 0.75 30.09 14.61
C ARG A 603 0.45 29.63 16.02
N ASN A 604 0.29 30.58 16.94
CA ASN A 604 -0.14 30.34 18.30
C ASN A 604 -1.66 30.48 18.42
N ASP A 605 -2.36 29.38 18.65
CA ASP A 605 -3.81 29.35 18.91
C ASP A 605 -4.13 29.20 20.42
N ALA A 606 -3.13 29.27 21.30
CA ALA A 606 -3.35 29.36 22.74
C ALA A 606 -3.85 30.75 23.14
N ASP A 607 -4.42 30.85 24.35
CA ASP A 607 -4.94 32.08 24.95
C ASP A 607 -3.87 32.95 25.64
N LYS A 608 -2.61 32.51 25.58
CA LYS A 608 -1.46 33.17 26.20
C LYS A 608 -0.23 33.17 25.25
N PRO A 609 0.78 34.02 25.51
CA PRO A 609 2.02 33.99 24.74
C PRO A 609 2.75 32.65 24.88
N VAL A 610 3.29 32.15 23.77
CA VAL A 610 4.02 30.86 23.71
C VAL A 610 5.37 31.07 23.04
N THR A 611 6.43 30.49 23.60
CA THR A 611 7.77 30.47 22.98
C THR A 611 8.04 29.11 22.36
N TYR A 612 8.35 29.11 21.07
CA TYR A 612 8.66 27.95 20.25
C TYR A 612 10.17 27.76 20.10
N ASN A 613 10.63 26.52 20.30
CA ASN A 613 12.02 26.09 20.12
C ASN A 613 12.09 25.02 19.02
N PHE A 614 13.14 25.09 18.22
CA PHE A 614 13.34 24.22 17.06
C PHE A 614 14.53 23.28 17.32
N SER A 615 14.36 21.99 17.02
CA SER A 615 15.45 21.02 17.05
C SER A 615 15.35 20.06 15.85
N LEU A 616 16.46 19.40 15.53
CA LEU A 616 16.54 18.45 14.43
C LEU A 616 16.75 17.05 14.98
N VAL A 617 15.95 16.09 14.53
CA VAL A 617 16.07 14.68 14.89
C VAL A 617 16.26 13.85 13.63
N ALA A 618 17.39 13.16 13.55
CA ALA A 618 17.68 12.25 12.44
C ALA A 618 16.87 10.95 12.59
N HIS A 619 16.35 10.46 11.47
CA HIS A 619 15.88 9.09 11.33
C HIS A 619 16.97 8.26 10.64
N ALA A 620 16.80 6.93 10.60
CA ALA A 620 17.72 6.07 9.86
C ALA A 620 17.78 6.48 8.39
N GLY A 621 19.00 6.57 7.87
CA GLY A 621 19.26 6.58 6.43
C GLY A 621 19.60 5.17 5.96
N VAL A 622 19.55 4.95 4.64
CA VAL A 622 19.85 3.66 4.01
C VAL A 622 20.60 3.87 2.71
N ASN A 623 21.55 2.99 2.41
CA ASN A 623 22.18 2.91 1.08
C ASN A 623 21.32 1.99 0.21
N ILE A 624 20.65 2.55 -0.79
CA ILE A 624 19.58 1.85 -1.51
C ILE A 624 20.05 1.18 -2.80
N TYR A 625 21.24 1.48 -3.29
CA TYR A 625 21.73 0.90 -4.54
C TYR A 625 22.57 -0.35 -4.29
N GLN A 626 22.28 -1.40 -5.05
CA GLN A 626 23.09 -2.60 -5.15
C GLN A 626 23.90 -2.52 -6.44
N GLU A 627 25.22 -2.43 -6.25
CA GLU A 627 26.20 -2.51 -7.33
C GLU A 627 26.28 -3.91 -7.92
N LEU A 628 27.07 -4.04 -9.00
CA LEU A 628 27.38 -5.30 -9.67
C LEU A 628 28.00 -6.30 -8.68
N ASP A 629 27.18 -7.20 -8.14
CA ASP A 629 27.66 -8.50 -7.67
C ASP A 629 27.62 -9.46 -8.86
N SER A 630 28.34 -10.58 -8.80
CA SER A 630 28.37 -11.64 -9.83
C SER A 630 27.01 -12.34 -10.10
N THR A 631 25.90 -11.76 -9.64
CA THR A 631 24.53 -12.24 -9.81
C THR A 631 23.87 -11.56 -11.00
N GLU A 632 23.00 -12.31 -11.71
CA GLU A 632 22.23 -11.84 -12.86
C GLU A 632 21.25 -10.68 -12.52
N TYR A 633 21.02 -10.39 -11.24
CA TYR A 633 19.96 -9.50 -10.75
C TYR A 633 20.46 -8.11 -10.29
N SER A 634 21.59 -7.65 -10.82
CA SER A 634 22.23 -6.37 -10.46
C SER A 634 22.75 -5.63 -11.71
N PRO A 635 22.94 -4.29 -11.66
CA PRO A 635 22.68 -3.40 -10.53
C PRO A 635 21.20 -3.00 -10.43
N ARG A 636 20.74 -2.64 -9.22
CA ARG A 636 19.33 -2.23 -8.96
C ARG A 636 19.16 -1.53 -7.60
N ILE A 637 17.94 -1.09 -7.32
CA ILE A 637 17.54 -0.71 -5.95
C ILE A 637 17.38 -1.99 -5.10
N LYS A 638 17.89 -1.94 -3.87
CA LYS A 638 17.84 -3.01 -2.87
C LYS A 638 16.41 -3.28 -2.40
N ALA A 639 16.13 -4.56 -2.19
CA ALA A 639 14.93 -5.04 -1.50
C ALA A 639 15.06 -4.76 0.01
N LEU A 640 13.93 -4.80 0.72
CA LEU A 640 13.89 -4.51 2.17
C LEU A 640 14.91 -5.33 2.97
N GLU A 641 15.01 -6.63 2.68
CA GLU A 641 15.92 -7.57 3.36
C GLU A 641 17.42 -7.28 3.16
N GLU A 642 17.77 -6.46 2.15
CA GLU A 642 19.14 -6.07 1.83
C GLU A 642 19.51 -4.70 2.41
N LEU A 643 18.54 -4.00 3.00
CA LEU A 643 18.75 -2.68 3.61
C LEU A 643 19.26 -2.86 5.04
N SER A 644 20.10 -1.90 5.46
CA SER A 644 20.55 -1.82 6.85
C SER A 644 20.54 -0.35 7.26
N PRO A 645 20.11 -0.04 8.50
CA PRO A 645 20.05 1.33 8.97
C PRO A 645 21.45 1.92 9.08
N VAL A 646 21.59 3.17 8.66
CA VAL A 646 22.83 3.95 8.72
C VAL A 646 22.52 5.31 9.35
N LYS A 647 23.38 5.74 10.27
CA LYS A 647 23.31 7.10 10.85
C LYS A 647 23.70 8.13 9.78
N MET A 648 22.71 8.76 9.16
CA MET A 648 22.84 9.84 8.18
C MET A 648 22.16 11.10 8.70
N ALA A 649 22.77 11.76 9.68
CA ALA A 649 22.21 12.97 10.28
C ALA A 649 22.49 14.19 9.39
N ALA A 650 21.43 14.79 8.85
CA ALA A 650 21.52 16.07 8.15
C ALA A 650 21.89 17.19 9.13
N THR A 651 22.54 18.24 8.63
CA THR A 651 22.79 19.48 9.36
C THR A 651 21.97 20.61 8.75
N ALA A 652 21.48 21.52 9.61
CA ALA A 652 20.68 22.65 9.18
C ALA A 652 20.85 23.84 10.12
N SER A 653 20.80 25.04 9.57
CA SER A 653 20.57 26.26 10.33
C SER A 653 19.09 26.34 10.72
N LEU A 654 18.83 26.29 12.02
CA LEU A 654 17.49 26.37 12.61
C LEU A 654 17.16 27.81 13.04
N PRO A 655 15.87 28.19 13.13
CA PRO A 655 15.46 29.48 13.64
C PRO A 655 15.82 29.66 15.12
N ASP A 656 16.10 30.89 15.52
CA ASP A 656 16.15 31.28 16.92
C ASP A 656 14.79 31.06 17.62
N PRO A 657 14.77 30.86 18.96
CA PRO A 657 13.52 30.76 19.70
C PRO A 657 12.56 31.92 19.41
N LEU A 658 11.29 31.57 19.19
CA LEU A 658 10.27 32.50 18.72
C LEU A 658 9.12 32.61 19.71
N THR A 659 8.89 33.78 20.28
CA THR A 659 7.68 34.04 21.09
C THR A 659 6.58 34.65 20.24
N LEU A 660 5.38 34.06 20.29
CA LEU A 660 4.19 34.54 19.58
C LEU A 660 3.06 34.86 20.57
N GLN A 661 2.39 35.99 20.37
CA GLN A 661 1.17 36.35 21.08
C GLN A 661 -0.02 35.47 20.63
N PRO A 662 -1.11 35.39 21.42
CA PRO A 662 -2.33 34.70 21.01
C PRO A 662 -2.82 35.14 19.62
N GLY A 663 -3.06 34.19 18.73
CA GLY A 663 -3.50 34.43 17.36
C GLY A 663 -2.43 34.94 16.39
N GLU A 664 -1.20 35.20 16.86
CA GLU A 664 -0.09 35.64 16.03
C GLU A 664 0.45 34.46 15.19
N SER A 665 0.96 34.77 14.00
CA SER A 665 1.63 33.80 13.13
C SER A 665 2.91 34.39 12.58
N ARG A 666 3.97 33.58 12.49
CA ARG A 666 5.24 33.98 11.88
C ARG A 666 5.83 32.86 11.05
N GLU A 667 6.37 33.24 9.90
CA GLU A 667 7.14 32.35 9.05
C GLU A 667 8.61 32.33 9.49
N VAL A 668 9.18 31.13 9.58
CA VAL A 668 10.58 30.90 9.90
C VAL A 668 11.22 30.02 8.83
N ASN A 669 12.54 30.18 8.67
CA ASN A 669 13.31 29.47 7.65
C ASN A 669 14.15 28.37 8.30
N VAL A 670 14.16 27.20 7.69
CA VAL A 670 15.13 26.14 7.96
C VAL A 670 15.99 25.97 6.72
N THR A 671 17.31 26.07 6.87
CA THR A 671 18.25 25.94 5.74
C THR A 671 19.18 24.77 5.98
N PHE A 672 19.03 23.73 5.18
CA PHE A 672 19.85 22.52 5.24
C PHE A 672 21.18 22.72 4.51
N ASP A 673 22.24 22.14 5.06
CA ASP A 673 23.51 22.02 4.35
C ASP A 673 23.40 20.93 3.27
N LYS A 674 24.12 21.11 2.17
CA LYS A 674 24.16 20.11 1.10
C LYS A 674 24.71 18.78 1.67
N PRO A 675 23.99 17.65 1.53
CA PRO A 675 24.35 16.40 2.18
C PRO A 675 25.60 15.79 1.53
N SER A 676 26.37 15.03 2.33
CA SER A 676 27.48 14.20 1.87
C SER A 676 27.59 12.96 2.75
N PHE A 677 27.06 11.84 2.28
CA PHE A 677 27.07 10.57 3.02
C PHE A 677 27.64 9.45 2.14
N GLY A 678 28.76 8.85 2.55
CA GLY A 678 29.34 7.73 1.81
C GLY A 678 29.62 8.04 0.32
N HIS A 679 29.58 7.00 -0.52
CA HIS A 679 29.80 7.12 -1.96
C HIS A 679 28.46 7.41 -2.68
N PRO A 680 28.37 8.42 -3.58
CA PRO A 680 27.12 8.79 -4.27
C PRO A 680 26.43 7.64 -5.00
N ARG A 681 27.23 6.76 -5.63
CA ARG A 681 26.75 5.55 -6.30
C ARG A 681 25.90 4.60 -5.42
N ASN A 682 26.07 4.65 -4.10
CA ASN A 682 25.24 3.85 -3.17
C ASN A 682 23.81 4.42 -3.02
N LEU A 683 23.54 5.59 -3.59
CA LEU A 683 22.31 6.37 -3.48
C LEU A 683 21.87 6.51 -2.00
N PRO A 684 22.64 7.22 -1.17
CA PRO A 684 22.33 7.34 0.26
C PRO A 684 21.02 8.12 0.46
N LEU A 685 19.97 7.43 0.90
CA LEU A 685 18.66 7.99 1.23
C LEU A 685 18.64 8.36 2.71
N TYR A 686 18.33 9.60 3.05
CA TYR A 686 18.36 10.11 4.42
C TYR A 686 17.11 10.91 4.75
N GLY A 687 16.84 11.11 6.05
CA GLY A 687 15.66 11.82 6.49
C GLY A 687 15.62 12.07 7.99
N GLY A 688 14.55 12.71 8.44
CA GLY A 688 14.34 13.02 9.85
C GLY A 688 13.19 14.00 10.05
N LYS A 689 13.16 14.66 11.20
CA LYS A 689 12.15 15.66 11.56
C LYS A 689 12.76 16.91 12.16
N ILE A 690 12.17 18.05 11.85
CA ILE A 690 12.34 19.28 12.61
C ILE A 690 11.26 19.28 13.69
N LEU A 691 11.66 19.21 14.96
CA LEU A 691 10.74 19.26 16.08
C LEU A 691 10.53 20.69 16.54
N ILE A 692 9.27 21.04 16.78
CA ILE A 692 8.81 22.34 17.23
C ILE A 692 8.16 22.12 18.59
N ASN A 693 8.83 22.61 19.63
CA ASN A 693 8.44 22.42 21.02
C ASN A 693 8.02 23.77 21.59
N ARG A 694 7.03 23.79 22.45
CA ARG A 694 6.62 24.98 23.21
C ARG A 694 7.11 24.92 24.65
N ASN A 695 7.27 26.08 25.28
CA ASN A 695 7.83 26.20 26.62
C ASN A 695 6.83 26.01 27.78
N ASP A 696 5.55 25.86 27.48
CA ASP A 696 4.46 25.89 28.45
C ASP A 696 3.64 24.59 28.53
N SER A 697 4.02 23.56 27.76
CA SER A 697 3.45 22.21 27.81
C SER A 697 4.41 21.20 27.15
N ASP A 698 4.09 19.91 27.26
CA ASP A 698 4.82 18.81 26.61
C ASP A 698 4.43 18.61 25.13
N GLU A 699 3.73 19.56 24.51
CA GLU A 699 3.38 19.49 23.09
C GLU A 699 4.63 19.60 22.21
N VAL A 700 4.81 18.59 21.37
CA VAL A 700 5.85 18.53 20.34
C VAL A 700 5.23 18.14 19.01
N LEU A 701 5.42 18.99 18.00
CA LEU A 701 5.03 18.76 16.62
C LEU A 701 6.27 18.59 15.73
N GLY A 702 6.15 17.84 14.64
CA GLY A 702 7.27 17.53 13.75
C GLY A 702 7.02 17.86 12.29
N VAL A 703 7.97 18.50 11.62
CA VAL A 703 7.97 18.65 10.15
C VAL A 703 8.94 17.62 9.57
N PRO A 704 8.47 16.61 8.82
CA PRO A 704 9.35 15.59 8.30
C PRO A 704 10.12 16.07 7.05
N TYR A 705 11.32 15.52 6.87
CA TYR A 705 12.14 15.73 5.68
C TYR A 705 12.72 14.42 5.16
N MET A 706 13.02 14.39 3.86
CA MET A 706 13.80 13.34 3.20
C MET A 706 14.67 13.92 2.08
N GLY A 707 15.76 13.24 1.75
CA GLY A 707 16.62 13.60 0.62
C GLY A 707 17.48 12.45 0.13
N LEU A 708 18.09 12.63 -1.04
CA LEU A 708 19.00 11.66 -1.65
C LEU A 708 20.39 12.29 -1.80
N ALA A 709 21.40 11.75 -1.13
CA ALA A 709 22.75 12.29 -1.15
C ALA A 709 23.58 11.82 -2.36
N ALA A 710 23.00 11.94 -3.56
CA ALA A 710 23.62 11.61 -4.84
C ALA A 710 23.10 12.54 -5.95
N ASP A 711 23.73 12.61 -7.12
CA ASP A 711 23.13 13.20 -8.32
C ASP A 711 22.39 12.07 -9.04
N LEU A 712 21.07 12.01 -8.87
CA LEU A 712 20.30 10.85 -9.32
C LEU A 712 20.40 10.67 -10.84
N LYS A 713 20.42 11.77 -11.59
CA LYS A 713 20.58 11.73 -13.03
C LYS A 713 21.93 11.12 -13.37
N ALA A 714 23.02 11.64 -12.80
CA ALA A 714 24.37 11.15 -13.07
C ALA A 714 24.56 9.68 -12.69
N GLU A 715 24.04 9.26 -11.53
CA GLU A 715 24.16 7.87 -11.05
C GLU A 715 23.25 6.88 -11.80
N MET A 716 22.13 7.34 -12.39
CA MET A 716 21.30 6.56 -13.31
C MET A 716 21.75 6.80 -14.76
N ASP A 717 23.02 6.52 -15.04
CA ASP A 717 23.63 6.57 -16.37
C ASP A 717 23.08 5.49 -17.30
N ASP A 718 22.99 4.26 -16.80
CA ASP A 718 22.20 3.20 -17.39
C ASP A 718 20.86 3.08 -16.64
N MET A 719 19.72 3.09 -17.36
CA MET A 719 18.40 2.93 -16.75
C MET A 719 18.02 1.46 -16.54
N PHE A 720 18.73 0.53 -17.17
CA PHE A 720 18.34 -0.87 -17.20
C PHE A 720 19.26 -1.73 -16.32
N MET A 721 18.72 -2.84 -15.80
CA MET A 721 19.51 -3.90 -15.19
C MET A 721 20.39 -4.54 -16.27
N GLN A 722 21.57 -5.03 -15.88
CA GLN A 722 22.54 -5.60 -16.79
C GLN A 722 21.90 -6.67 -17.69
N ASN A 723 22.18 -6.62 -19.00
CA ASN A 723 21.72 -7.58 -19.99
C ASN A 723 20.18 -7.64 -20.20
N THR A 724 19.40 -6.67 -19.73
CA THR A 724 17.94 -6.64 -19.91
C THR A 724 17.46 -5.71 -21.04
N ALA A 725 18.23 -4.67 -21.37
CA ALA A 725 17.96 -3.78 -22.51
C ALA A 725 18.45 -4.40 -23.83
N LYS A 726 17.73 -5.40 -24.32
CA LYS A 726 18.03 -6.08 -25.59
C LYS A 726 16.75 -6.58 -26.26
N ALA A 727 16.78 -6.65 -27.58
CA ALA A 727 15.76 -7.34 -28.35
C ALA A 727 16.21 -8.78 -28.63
N THR A 728 15.35 -9.74 -28.31
CA THR A 728 15.58 -11.16 -28.57
C THR A 728 14.49 -11.74 -29.46
N HIS A 729 14.84 -12.77 -30.21
CA HIS A 729 13.85 -13.61 -30.88
C HIS A 729 13.07 -14.41 -29.84
N TYR A 730 11.74 -14.35 -29.88
CA TYR A 730 10.86 -14.92 -28.86
C TYR A 730 11.15 -16.40 -28.56
N TRP A 731 11.32 -17.24 -29.58
CA TRP A 731 11.49 -18.70 -29.38
C TRP A 731 12.94 -19.14 -29.23
N SER A 732 13.89 -18.50 -29.94
CA SER A 732 15.30 -18.89 -29.89
C SER A 732 16.11 -18.16 -28.82
N PHE A 733 15.54 -17.11 -28.21
CA PHE A 733 16.20 -16.19 -27.26
C PHE A 733 17.50 -15.56 -27.78
N GLN A 734 17.76 -15.66 -29.08
CA GLN A 734 18.92 -15.07 -29.72
C GLN A 734 18.74 -13.56 -29.80
N THR A 735 19.81 -12.81 -29.53
CA THR A 735 19.85 -11.36 -29.72
C THR A 735 19.94 -11.00 -31.21
N LEU A 736 19.61 -9.76 -31.55
CA LEU A 736 19.76 -9.27 -32.93
C LEU A 736 21.19 -9.33 -33.46
N ASP A 737 22.20 -9.24 -32.58
CA ASP A 737 23.60 -9.42 -32.99
C ASP A 737 23.91 -10.86 -33.41
N GLN A 738 23.22 -11.84 -32.84
CA GLN A 738 23.36 -13.26 -33.15
C GLN A 738 22.49 -13.67 -34.35
N LYS A 739 21.28 -13.11 -34.45
CA LYS A 739 20.32 -13.35 -35.53
C LYS A 739 19.71 -12.00 -35.95
N PRO A 740 20.25 -11.31 -36.98
CA PRO A 740 19.72 -10.01 -37.38
C PRO A 740 18.38 -10.07 -38.13
N GLY A 741 17.99 -11.24 -38.64
CA GLY A 741 16.83 -11.41 -39.52
C GLY A 741 15.58 -11.88 -38.78
N VAL A 742 14.48 -11.15 -38.94
CA VAL A 742 13.16 -11.44 -38.34
C VAL A 742 12.15 -11.72 -39.46
N THR A 743 11.39 -12.82 -39.34
CA THR A 743 10.39 -13.20 -40.37
C THR A 743 8.95 -12.85 -40.00
N PHE A 744 8.65 -12.58 -38.73
CA PHE A 744 7.30 -12.33 -38.20
C PHE A 744 6.27 -13.45 -38.46
N SER A 745 6.74 -14.68 -38.72
CA SER A 745 5.86 -15.85 -38.82
C SER A 745 5.37 -16.28 -37.45
N LEU A 746 4.06 -16.53 -37.28
CA LEU A 746 3.47 -17.08 -36.05
C LEU A 746 3.18 -18.58 -36.09
N TRP A 747 3.58 -19.30 -37.15
CA TRP A 747 3.19 -20.70 -37.32
C TRP A 747 4.34 -21.70 -37.50
N HIS A 748 5.21 -21.52 -38.50
CA HIS A 748 6.27 -22.51 -38.77
C HIS A 748 7.48 -22.35 -37.85
N ASP A 749 8.05 -21.14 -37.81
CA ASP A 749 9.34 -20.87 -37.15
C ASP A 749 9.23 -19.88 -35.98
N VAL A 750 8.01 -19.48 -35.58
CA VAL A 750 7.64 -18.47 -34.55
C VAL A 750 8.74 -17.44 -34.26
N ASP A 751 8.73 -16.35 -35.02
CA ASP A 751 9.90 -15.50 -35.13
C ASP A 751 9.57 -14.00 -35.12
N PHE A 752 9.48 -13.44 -33.92
CA PHE A 752 9.26 -12.01 -33.67
C PHE A 752 10.12 -11.54 -32.48
N LEU A 753 10.17 -10.23 -32.26
CA LEU A 753 11.02 -9.65 -31.22
C LEU A 753 10.31 -9.57 -29.87
N LEU A 754 11.01 -9.96 -28.82
CA LEU A 754 10.64 -9.81 -27.42
C LEU A 754 11.67 -8.87 -26.76
N LEU A 755 11.18 -7.88 -26.04
CA LEU A 755 11.99 -7.04 -25.16
C LEU A 755 11.46 -7.17 -23.74
N GLU A 756 12.35 -7.49 -22.79
CA GLU A 756 11.99 -7.63 -21.37
C GLU A 756 12.84 -6.72 -20.47
N PRO A 757 12.73 -5.38 -20.63
CA PRO A 757 13.57 -4.46 -19.89
C PRO A 757 13.23 -4.48 -18.40
N GLN A 758 14.28 -4.36 -17.58
CA GLN A 758 14.15 -4.14 -16.15
C GLN A 758 14.71 -2.76 -15.79
N LEU A 759 13.80 -1.81 -15.56
CA LEU A 759 14.11 -0.44 -15.17
C LEU A 759 14.55 -0.38 -13.70
N LYS A 760 15.74 0.17 -13.46
CA LYS A 760 16.31 0.40 -12.12
C LYS A 760 15.64 1.57 -11.39
N TRP A 761 15.08 2.51 -12.14
CA TRP A 761 14.35 3.68 -11.62
C TRP A 761 13.10 3.93 -12.46
N GLY A 762 12.12 4.65 -11.91
CA GLY A 762 10.94 5.09 -12.67
C GLY A 762 11.34 5.99 -13.85
N THR A 763 10.65 5.86 -14.99
CA THR A 763 10.90 6.72 -16.16
C THR A 763 9.62 7.42 -16.62
N ARG A 764 9.76 8.70 -16.97
CA ARG A 764 8.68 9.52 -17.54
C ARG A 764 8.30 9.05 -18.94
N GLU A 765 9.24 8.50 -19.70
CA GLU A 765 9.01 8.09 -21.08
C GLU A 765 9.96 6.95 -21.47
N LEU A 766 9.38 5.86 -21.96
CA LEU A 766 10.08 4.74 -22.60
C LEU A 766 9.62 4.66 -24.05
N ARG A 767 10.57 4.59 -24.98
CA ARG A 767 10.30 4.58 -26.42
C ARG A 767 10.89 3.33 -27.07
N PHE A 768 10.14 2.80 -28.03
CA PHE A 768 10.59 1.79 -28.99
C PHE A 768 10.30 2.37 -30.39
N ASP A 769 11.34 2.83 -31.06
CA ASP A 769 11.27 3.59 -32.30
C ASP A 769 11.98 2.85 -33.43
N ILE A 770 11.39 2.87 -34.63
CA ILE A 770 11.96 2.25 -35.83
C ILE A 770 12.47 3.32 -36.79
N PHE A 771 13.68 3.12 -37.31
CA PHE A 771 14.35 4.01 -38.24
C PHE A 771 14.86 3.25 -39.48
N THR A 772 15.16 3.99 -40.54
CA THR A 772 15.83 3.49 -41.74
C THR A 772 17.22 2.91 -41.43
N ALA A 773 17.76 2.11 -42.34
CA ALA A 773 19.07 1.45 -42.18
C ALA A 773 20.26 2.42 -41.96
N ASP A 774 20.15 3.66 -42.44
CA ASP A 774 21.17 4.72 -42.34
C ASP A 774 21.03 5.59 -41.07
N TYR A 775 20.23 5.16 -40.10
CA TYR A 775 20.10 5.80 -38.81
C TYR A 775 21.43 5.89 -38.06
N ASN A 776 21.64 7.03 -37.39
CA ASN A 776 22.62 7.18 -36.34
C ASN A 776 22.09 8.17 -35.30
N GLU A 777 22.61 8.10 -34.08
CA GLU A 777 22.06 8.84 -32.93
C GLU A 777 22.10 10.37 -33.12
N THR A 778 23.04 10.91 -33.90
CA THR A 778 23.14 12.37 -34.14
C THR A 778 21.98 12.94 -34.96
N ARG A 779 21.19 12.07 -35.61
CA ARG A 779 20.00 12.46 -36.39
C ARG A 779 18.72 12.41 -35.55
N TRP A 780 18.78 11.89 -34.34
CA TRP A 780 17.61 11.79 -33.47
C TRP A 780 17.20 13.17 -32.95
N THR A 781 15.90 13.46 -33.02
CA THR A 781 15.31 14.72 -32.55
C THR A 781 14.01 14.44 -31.83
N TRP A 782 13.67 15.27 -30.84
CA TRP A 782 12.40 15.20 -30.12
C TRP A 782 11.47 16.38 -30.48
N PRO A 783 10.16 16.17 -30.65
CA PRO A 783 9.55 14.85 -30.84
C PRO A 783 9.99 14.23 -32.18
N PRO A 784 10.10 12.89 -32.28
CA PRO A 784 10.36 12.26 -33.57
C PRO A 784 9.12 12.43 -34.48
N VAL A 785 9.36 12.71 -35.76
CA VAL A 785 8.29 12.99 -36.74
C VAL A 785 8.42 12.01 -37.91
N GLU A 786 7.35 11.28 -38.24
CA GLU A 786 7.37 10.27 -39.30
C GLU A 786 7.88 10.86 -40.62
N GLY A 787 8.81 10.17 -41.27
CA GLY A 787 9.45 10.59 -42.52
C GLY A 787 10.59 11.62 -42.34
N VAL A 788 10.80 12.17 -41.15
CA VAL A 788 11.90 13.10 -40.85
C VAL A 788 13.08 12.33 -40.25
N ASN A 789 14.31 12.64 -40.68
CA ASN A 789 15.54 12.04 -40.18
C ASN A 789 15.60 10.50 -40.22
N GLY A 790 14.79 9.88 -41.08
CA GLY A 790 14.72 8.42 -41.23
C GLY A 790 13.85 7.73 -40.19
N TYR A 791 13.05 8.46 -39.40
CA TYR A 791 12.08 7.86 -38.47
C TYR A 791 10.86 7.31 -39.20
N LEU A 792 10.53 6.04 -38.99
CA LEU A 792 9.36 5.39 -39.58
C LEU A 792 8.13 5.43 -38.67
N GLY A 793 8.34 5.49 -37.36
CA GLY A 793 7.27 5.41 -36.37
C GLY A 793 7.69 4.62 -35.13
N SER A 794 6.90 4.73 -34.07
CA SER A 794 7.07 3.90 -32.88
C SER A 794 6.49 2.51 -33.09
N ALA A 795 7.03 1.52 -32.39
CA ALA A 795 6.47 0.18 -32.36
C ALA A 795 5.12 0.15 -31.61
N ALA A 796 4.28 -0.82 -31.98
CA ALA A 796 3.13 -1.24 -31.19
C ALA A 796 3.28 -2.73 -30.85
N TYR A 797 3.17 -3.08 -29.57
CA TYR A 797 3.43 -4.44 -29.08
C TYR A 797 2.15 -5.16 -28.66
N TYR A 798 2.16 -6.48 -28.77
CA TYR A 798 1.08 -7.37 -28.32
C TYR A 798 1.32 -7.82 -26.88
N ARG A 799 0.25 -8.04 -26.12
CA ARG A 799 0.31 -8.43 -24.70
C ARG A 799 0.34 -9.93 -24.47
N LEU A 800 0.83 -10.32 -23.29
CA LEU A 800 0.70 -11.65 -22.73
C LEU A 800 -0.50 -11.69 -21.78
N SER A 801 -1.67 -12.12 -22.24
CA SER A 801 -2.78 -12.44 -21.33
C SER A 801 -2.61 -13.88 -20.83
N SER A 802 -2.11 -14.04 -19.60
CA SER A 802 -1.99 -15.30 -18.82
C SER A 802 -0.87 -16.29 -19.23
N SER A 803 -0.47 -17.12 -18.25
CA SER A 803 0.57 -18.15 -18.30
C SER A 803 0.33 -19.30 -19.28
N THR A 804 -0.72 -19.22 -20.12
CA THR A 804 -1.10 -20.24 -21.11
C THR A 804 -1.32 -19.67 -22.51
N TRP A 805 -0.79 -18.48 -22.83
CA TRP A 805 -0.87 -17.95 -24.19
C TRP A 805 -0.17 -18.86 -25.18
N ASN A 806 -0.94 -19.38 -26.13
CA ASN A 806 -0.47 -20.09 -27.30
C ASN A 806 -0.37 -19.10 -28.48
N PRO A 807 0.84 -18.76 -28.99
CA PRO A 807 1.02 -17.81 -30.08
C PRO A 807 0.35 -18.26 -31.40
N TYR A 808 -0.06 -19.53 -31.51
CA TYR A 808 -0.61 -20.12 -32.73
C TYR A 808 -2.10 -19.82 -33.00
N SER A 809 -2.89 -19.33 -32.02
CA SER A 809 -4.36 -19.22 -32.17
C SER A 809 -5.01 -17.88 -31.82
N ASN A 810 -4.36 -16.99 -31.06
CA ASN A 810 -5.06 -15.89 -30.35
C ASN A 810 -4.44 -14.49 -30.48
N ALA A 811 -3.57 -14.22 -31.47
CA ALA A 811 -3.13 -12.84 -31.72
C ALA A 811 -4.31 -11.99 -32.21
N ASP A 812 -5.00 -11.33 -31.28
CA ASP A 812 -6.00 -10.31 -31.58
C ASP A 812 -5.27 -9.04 -32.04
N PRO A 813 -5.41 -8.62 -33.32
CA PRO A 813 -4.84 -7.36 -33.82
C PRO A 813 -5.26 -6.15 -33.00
N ASN A 814 -6.39 -6.23 -32.29
CA ASN A 814 -6.96 -5.16 -31.48
C ASN A 814 -6.35 -5.05 -30.06
N ASP A 815 -5.49 -5.99 -29.65
CA ASP A 815 -4.84 -5.97 -28.31
C ASP A 815 -3.40 -5.40 -28.34
N ALA A 816 -3.09 -4.57 -29.34
CA ALA A 816 -1.81 -3.91 -29.46
C ALA A 816 -1.74 -2.59 -28.65
N VAL A 817 -0.57 -2.28 -28.09
CA VAL A 817 -0.29 -1.03 -27.37
C VAL A 817 0.82 -0.27 -28.07
N ALA A 818 0.53 0.96 -28.47
CA ALA A 818 1.50 1.85 -29.08
C ALA A 818 2.47 2.45 -28.05
N PHE A 819 3.75 2.51 -28.41
CA PHE A 819 4.71 3.41 -27.75
C PHE A 819 4.42 4.88 -28.12
N PRO A 820 4.84 5.87 -27.30
CA PRO A 820 5.64 5.73 -26.08
C PRO A 820 4.84 5.22 -24.87
N ALA A 821 5.50 4.45 -24.01
CA ALA A 821 5.01 4.18 -22.67
C ALA A 821 5.44 5.33 -21.75
N ARG A 822 4.54 5.80 -20.86
CA ARG A 822 4.78 6.97 -20.01
C ARG A 822 4.56 6.66 -18.54
N ASN A 823 5.30 7.37 -17.68
CA ASN A 823 5.19 7.28 -16.22
C ASN A 823 5.29 5.82 -15.72
N LEU A 824 6.28 5.07 -16.23
CA LEU A 824 6.56 3.72 -15.78
C LEU A 824 7.29 3.75 -14.44
N TYR A 825 6.92 2.84 -13.55
CA TYR A 825 7.64 2.59 -12.31
C TYR A 825 8.81 1.64 -12.56
N ARG A 826 9.76 1.58 -11.61
CA ARG A 826 10.88 0.63 -11.66
C ARG A 826 10.39 -0.81 -11.50
N ASN A 827 10.89 -1.73 -12.31
CA ASN A 827 10.56 -3.15 -12.24
C ASN A 827 11.80 -4.06 -12.07
N ALA A 828 13.00 -3.48 -11.99
CA ALA A 828 14.21 -4.19 -11.58
C ALA A 828 14.10 -4.58 -10.09
N VAL A 829 13.64 -5.81 -9.83
CA VAL A 829 13.53 -6.47 -8.52
C VAL A 829 13.85 -7.97 -8.68
N THR A 830 13.99 -8.70 -7.58
CA THR A 830 14.59 -10.04 -7.55
C THR A 830 13.84 -11.10 -8.37
N THR A 831 12.50 -11.11 -8.48
CA THR A 831 11.81 -12.19 -9.25
C THR A 831 10.48 -11.90 -9.96
N ASP A 832 9.70 -10.85 -9.64
CA ASP A 832 8.24 -10.92 -9.93
C ASP A 832 7.65 -9.87 -10.91
N TYR A 833 8.45 -8.99 -11.52
CA TYR A 833 7.92 -7.90 -12.36
C TYR A 833 8.79 -7.63 -13.61
N LYS A 834 8.37 -8.14 -14.77
CA LYS A 834 9.03 -7.84 -16.05
C LYS A 834 8.03 -7.14 -16.97
N TYR A 835 8.38 -5.95 -17.43
CA TYR A 835 7.72 -5.43 -18.62
C TYR A 835 8.11 -6.32 -19.79
N SER A 836 7.13 -6.86 -20.50
CA SER A 836 7.38 -7.69 -21.68
C SER A 836 6.70 -7.07 -22.90
N TYR A 837 7.50 -6.75 -23.92
CA TYR A 837 7.05 -6.11 -25.16
C TYR A 837 7.26 -7.06 -26.33
N MET A 838 6.19 -7.71 -26.79
CA MET A 838 6.22 -8.60 -27.96
C MET A 838 5.89 -7.82 -29.22
N TRP A 839 6.92 -7.50 -30.01
CA TRP A 839 6.75 -6.74 -31.24
C TRP A 839 6.74 -7.66 -32.46
N GLN A 840 5.59 -7.68 -33.14
CA GLN A 840 5.32 -8.53 -34.31
C GLN A 840 5.33 -7.71 -35.62
N GLY A 841 6.04 -6.58 -35.64
CA GLY A 841 6.21 -5.72 -36.81
C GLY A 841 5.25 -4.54 -36.90
N LEU A 842 4.24 -4.47 -36.02
CA LEU A 842 3.22 -3.43 -36.03
C LEU A 842 3.78 -2.08 -35.56
N LEU A 843 3.46 -1.00 -36.27
CA LEU A 843 3.78 0.37 -35.89
C LEU A 843 2.58 1.06 -35.23
N ALA A 844 2.85 2.10 -34.44
CA ALA A 844 1.86 2.88 -33.69
C ALA A 844 0.79 3.54 -34.58
N ASN A 845 1.11 3.81 -35.85
CA ASN A 845 0.17 4.32 -36.84
C ASN A 845 -0.72 3.23 -37.47
N GLY A 846 -0.63 1.98 -37.00
CA GLY A 846 -1.40 0.83 -37.47
C GLY A 846 -0.82 0.14 -38.72
N SER A 847 0.24 0.67 -39.32
CA SER A 847 0.90 0.02 -40.45
C SER A 847 1.80 -1.13 -39.99
N GLN A 848 1.95 -2.15 -40.84
CA GLN A 848 2.91 -3.23 -40.64
C GLN A 848 4.24 -2.89 -41.31
N ILE A 849 5.36 -3.22 -40.64
CA ILE A 849 6.69 -2.96 -41.19
C ILE A 849 6.92 -3.76 -42.49
N GLU A 850 7.49 -3.10 -43.50
CA GLU A 850 7.77 -3.71 -44.80
C GLU A 850 9.11 -4.45 -44.81
N LEU A 851 9.30 -5.33 -45.81
CA LEU A 851 10.57 -6.04 -46.02
C LEU A 851 11.71 -5.03 -46.23
N GLY A 852 12.83 -5.22 -45.53
CA GLY A 852 13.92 -4.26 -45.61
C GLY A 852 14.97 -4.41 -44.50
N SER A 853 15.90 -3.45 -44.47
CA SER A 853 16.88 -3.29 -43.39
C SER A 853 16.56 -2.01 -42.62
N TYR A 854 16.64 -2.07 -41.30
CA TYR A 854 16.21 -1.01 -40.40
C TYR A 854 17.13 -0.94 -39.18
N ASN A 855 17.00 0.13 -38.41
CA ASN A 855 17.47 0.20 -37.04
C ASN A 855 16.29 0.31 -36.10
N LEU A 856 16.35 -0.40 -34.98
CA LEU A 856 15.49 -0.11 -33.85
C LEU A 856 16.26 0.69 -32.81
N ARG A 857 15.57 1.60 -32.13
CA ARG A 857 16.05 2.34 -30.97
C ARG A 857 15.10 2.10 -29.81
N PHE A 858 15.62 1.61 -28.70
CA PHE A 858 14.88 1.39 -27.47
C PHE A 858 15.50 2.17 -26.34
N ALA A 859 14.79 3.14 -25.76
CA ALA A 859 15.39 4.06 -24.79
C ALA A 859 14.39 4.58 -23.75
N ALA A 860 14.87 4.69 -22.51
CA ALA A 860 14.18 5.29 -21.37
C ALA A 860 14.77 6.67 -21.06
N LEU A 861 13.91 7.65 -20.76
CA LEU A 861 14.36 8.96 -20.28
C LEU A 861 14.93 8.81 -18.86
N ARG A 862 16.13 9.34 -18.63
CA ARG A 862 16.76 9.36 -17.30
C ARG A 862 16.00 10.29 -16.35
N PRO A 863 16.05 10.05 -15.02
CA PRO A 863 15.47 10.98 -14.05
C PRO A 863 16.04 12.39 -14.24
N PHE A 864 15.17 13.40 -14.17
CA PHE A 864 15.50 14.82 -14.46
C PHE A 864 16.11 15.07 -15.87
N GLY A 865 15.95 14.14 -16.81
CA GLY A 865 16.40 14.28 -18.19
C GLY A 865 15.55 15.27 -19.01
N ASP A 866 16.20 16.01 -19.89
CA ASP A 866 15.58 16.84 -20.92
C ASP A 866 15.29 15.98 -22.16
N ARG A 867 14.00 15.85 -22.52
CA ARG A 867 13.55 15.03 -23.66
C ARG A 867 14.21 15.46 -24.97
N ASN A 868 14.64 16.71 -25.09
CA ASN A 868 15.25 17.24 -26.31
C ASN A 868 16.71 16.81 -26.51
N LYS A 869 17.34 16.18 -25.52
CA LYS A 869 18.77 15.80 -25.57
C LYS A 869 18.90 14.29 -25.62
N SER A 870 19.45 13.76 -26.71
CA SER A 870 19.68 12.32 -26.87
C SER A 870 20.46 11.70 -25.69
N ASP A 871 21.49 12.37 -25.18
CA ASP A 871 22.33 11.91 -24.05
C ASP A 871 21.57 11.76 -22.71
N ASP A 872 20.37 12.35 -22.60
CA ASP A 872 19.49 12.19 -21.44
C ASP A 872 18.59 10.94 -21.55
N TRP A 873 18.71 10.18 -22.65
CA TRP A 873 18.05 8.90 -22.85
C TRP A 873 19.07 7.77 -22.69
N SER A 874 18.72 6.77 -21.90
CA SER A 874 19.51 5.56 -21.71
C SER A 874 18.87 4.41 -22.47
N GLY A 875 19.65 3.61 -23.19
CA GLY A 875 19.12 2.52 -24.01
C GLY A 875 20.08 2.00 -25.06
N PHE A 876 19.53 1.38 -26.11
CA PHE A 876 20.32 0.80 -27.19
C PHE A 876 19.69 1.06 -28.56
N ALA A 877 20.52 0.97 -29.59
CA ALA A 877 20.09 0.87 -30.97
C ALA A 877 20.70 -0.37 -31.61
N SER A 878 19.95 -1.08 -32.44
CA SER A 878 20.41 -2.31 -33.09
C SER A 878 19.88 -2.42 -34.51
N PRO A 879 20.74 -2.76 -35.50
CA PRO A 879 20.30 -3.02 -36.86
C PRO A 879 19.59 -4.38 -36.96
N PHE A 880 18.56 -4.47 -37.79
CA PHE A 880 17.88 -5.73 -38.08
C PHE A 880 17.34 -5.76 -39.51
N ARG A 881 16.94 -6.95 -39.97
CA ARG A 881 16.35 -7.19 -41.29
C ARG A 881 14.98 -7.83 -41.17
N VAL A 882 14.02 -7.28 -41.88
CA VAL A 882 12.69 -7.87 -42.03
C VAL A 882 12.71 -8.76 -43.27
N LEU A 883 12.61 -10.07 -43.05
CA LEU A 883 12.72 -11.10 -44.08
C LEU A 883 11.38 -11.70 -44.49
N GLY A 884 10.33 -11.48 -43.69
CA GLY A 884 8.98 -11.97 -43.91
C GLY A 884 7.93 -10.95 -43.46
N LYS A 885 6.67 -11.16 -43.90
CA LYS A 885 5.54 -10.36 -43.46
C LYS A 885 4.81 -11.07 -42.31
N PHE A 886 4.07 -10.29 -41.53
CA PHE A 886 3.20 -10.83 -40.50
C PHE A 886 2.20 -11.84 -41.09
N GLU A 887 2.32 -13.11 -40.69
CA GLU A 887 1.49 -14.22 -41.17
C GLU A 887 0.84 -14.97 -40.00
N THR A 888 -0.49 -15.10 -40.02
CA THR A 888 -1.26 -15.96 -39.10
C THR A 888 -1.75 -17.20 -39.82
N LYS A 889 -2.18 -18.23 -39.07
CA LYS A 889 -2.77 -19.46 -39.61
C LYS A 889 -4.00 -19.21 -40.51
N ASN A 890 -4.70 -18.08 -40.35
CA ASN A 890 -5.94 -17.75 -41.04
C ASN A 890 -5.77 -16.87 -42.28
N ASN A 891 -4.58 -16.29 -42.51
CA ASN A 891 -4.29 -15.35 -43.61
C ASN A 891 -3.35 -15.95 -44.69
N LYS A 892 -3.45 -17.26 -44.96
CA LYS A 892 -2.75 -17.92 -46.07
C LYS A 892 -3.68 -18.26 -47.22
#